data_AF-A0A1H6LH17-F1
#
_entry.id   AF-A0A1H6LH17-F1
#
_cell.length_a   1.000
_cell.length_b   1.000
_cell.length_c   1.000
_cell.angle_alpha   90.00
_cell.angle_beta   90.00
_cell.angle_gamma   90.00
#
_symmetry.space_group_name_H-M   'P 1'
#
loop_
_entity.id
_entity.type
_entity.pdbx_description
1 polymer ?
#
loop_
_entity_poly.entity_id
_entity_poly.type
_entity_poly.pdbx_seq_one_letter_code
_entity_poly.pdbx_strand_id
1 'polypeptide(L)'
;MGKFSFEAFANYENYDSIAQSSDAMLPQRTSWPIGQYSFETVKSKKAGVPVGVMDKIFSGDVWLEPKAYLDNYSKRGLTPRRIFQDKLSYLWKFKERNGYEGNIAKFRILQALVVNPRAPSEYECICIELEYEGKVYSITLTMRQYMKREVLPYLSFIRRNPDCPEKYLEAAFYLAVQEITERKLLFTPKRSGWSKDSEGHLLFASAEIVNPQYMSCYPTDVRERQLLPTDRAIVDIAKDYSMVLPRIWQYKLLIALRIASLLLYFFEKEGIKPDQLIIVEPACPSAAKTAIALLKTQNYSSQVVKSLMSTKSELKKAFRDSNDSMVVLYDDARIENGKRHDELLKVVVDDLQGTNGIEDSTRHLTSIICENPCVIPEDTPAMYINLCEKVNIGDPDKLQRFSGEFDSALIQAIVNDPTNMLAFIKNALKAADIETLTIQNSENINAKKMIRVAISIMFSYGLISEEETKSILTWMKSGSDNRDDSVTAIFNDFINVLNELIATGIFKITTQKGFPYYKLQSKTIVYDGFWLNFEPELWDYILMRMRTCKKKYKILKALEKCMEKNHRQKEYKRNIDVDIAPKIQISISVFSIPSIILYPSNLEKVRELKYAGYQLTKVEAANIKLRPLVMNRAGTCLYGQNMEPDLNYHQLISGDSRSGKSTYEGEQAVDAAINDEQVLIVDNDGSWSEREVRKRLPESIIDKYFSFWSIPKMGLPVNLADVSDCDDVTEKKDRIKSVLSCAARSLGDKQGKVLYKRIGVMLKDKNDDINICDILAYLEKKDEVQKALRDKIEGVLEDFEELPTPKTSWREFFSSKKKIVVISTGFDSVAKGSYVTDMLLASYYAYKQHFPETRNTIILDEAQDLDISTDSAIDKLLRKGAKHGIRMLIATQHFSAVKEKLGKTFGNCRTLIIFRPEYVDFADISKLTGVDSATLASLEQGQCLVYGLLYDKTTGKNKQATVIGWTY
;
A
#
# COMPACT_ATOMS: atom_id res chain seq x y z
N MET A 1 39.36 -49.45 7.63
CA MET A 1 39.82 -50.39 8.68
C MET A 1 40.26 -49.56 9.88
N GLY A 2 39.81 -49.91 11.09
CA GLY A 2 40.41 -49.44 12.33
C GLY A 2 39.55 -48.50 13.17
N LYS A 3 38.95 -49.08 14.22
CA LYS A 3 38.42 -48.52 15.48
C LYS A 3 39.00 -47.16 15.91
N PHE A 4 38.21 -46.31 16.56
CA PHE A 4 38.59 -45.70 17.85
C PHE A 4 37.33 -45.29 18.65
N SER A 5 37.44 -45.51 19.96
CA SER A 5 36.40 -45.55 21.00
C SER A 5 36.24 -44.23 21.76
N PHE A 6 35.10 -44.11 22.45
CA PHE A 6 34.82 -43.14 23.51
C PHE A 6 35.70 -43.39 24.76
N GLU A 7 36.20 -42.33 25.41
CA GLU A 7 36.23 -42.23 26.88
C GLU A 7 36.64 -40.83 27.41
N ALA A 8 35.94 -40.44 28.49
CA ALA A 8 36.30 -39.55 29.60
C ALA A 8 36.55 -38.04 29.36
N PHE A 9 35.78 -37.20 30.09
CA PHE A 9 36.33 -36.50 31.26
C PHE A 9 35.20 -36.11 32.24
N ALA A 10 35.41 -36.52 33.49
CA ALA A 10 34.66 -36.15 34.68
C ALA A 10 35.44 -35.11 35.49
N ASN A 11 34.71 -34.43 36.39
CA ASN A 11 35.15 -33.63 37.55
C ASN A 11 35.67 -32.20 37.29
N TYR A 12 35.03 -31.23 37.95
CA TYR A 12 35.66 -30.46 39.04
C TYR A 12 34.60 -29.67 39.84
N GLU A 13 34.65 -29.82 41.17
CA GLU A 13 33.86 -29.09 42.19
C GLU A 13 34.49 -27.74 42.56
N ASN A 14 33.63 -26.83 43.05
CA ASN A 14 33.79 -25.76 44.06
C ASN A 14 35.12 -24.99 44.22
N TYR A 15 35.03 -23.65 44.15
CA TYR A 15 35.66 -22.75 45.13
C TYR A 15 34.97 -21.37 45.18
N ASP A 16 34.79 -20.86 46.40
CA ASP A 16 34.14 -19.62 46.79
C ASP A 16 35.04 -18.36 46.71
N SER A 17 34.39 -17.22 46.46
CA SER A 17 34.61 -15.87 47.05
C SER A 17 35.67 -14.87 46.53
N ILE A 18 35.21 -13.60 46.52
CA ILE A 18 35.89 -12.28 46.68
C ILE A 18 35.94 -11.31 45.45
N ALA A 19 35.06 -10.31 45.55
CA ALA A 19 35.17 -8.84 45.33
C ALA A 19 35.50 -8.18 43.97
N GLN A 20 34.54 -7.32 43.57
CA GLN A 20 34.64 -5.94 43.03
C GLN A 20 35.62 -5.64 41.87
N SER A 21 35.10 -5.31 40.70
CA SER A 21 34.97 -3.92 40.19
C SER A 21 34.56 -3.88 38.71
N SER A 22 34.02 -2.72 38.35
CA SER A 22 33.52 -2.17 37.08
C SER A 22 34.02 -2.73 35.73
N ASP A 23 33.09 -2.62 34.78
CA ASP A 23 33.18 -2.64 33.30
C ASP A 23 32.77 -3.92 32.55
N ALA A 24 31.75 -3.71 31.71
CA ALA A 24 31.26 -4.51 30.58
C ALA A 24 30.85 -5.97 30.83
N MET A 25 29.57 -6.28 30.58
CA MET A 25 29.15 -7.42 29.74
C MET A 25 27.62 -7.45 29.55
N LEU A 26 27.22 -7.44 28.28
CA LEU A 26 25.88 -7.77 27.79
C LEU A 26 25.41 -9.12 28.39
N PRO A 27 24.12 -9.30 28.71
CA PRO A 27 23.60 -10.61 29.12
C PRO A 27 23.78 -11.59 27.95
N GLN A 28 24.38 -12.73 28.28
CA GLN A 28 24.76 -13.79 27.36
C GLN A 28 23.62 -14.25 26.43
N ARG A 29 23.98 -14.36 25.16
CA ARG A 29 23.26 -15.07 24.09
C ARG A 29 22.82 -16.44 24.58
N THR A 30 21.51 -16.68 24.66
CA THR A 30 20.94 -18.03 24.51
C THR A 30 20.95 -18.37 23.02
N SER A 31 22.13 -18.75 22.51
CA SER A 31 22.24 -19.39 21.20
C SER A 31 21.57 -20.76 21.27
N TRP A 32 20.59 -21.00 20.42
CA TRP A 32 19.98 -22.30 20.21
C TRP A 32 21.08 -23.29 19.75
N PRO A 33 21.14 -24.54 20.24
CA PRO A 33 22.08 -25.52 19.73
C PRO A 33 21.62 -25.92 18.32
N ILE A 34 22.23 -25.31 17.30
CA ILE A 34 21.95 -25.52 15.85
C ILE A 34 22.47 -26.89 15.35
N GLY A 35 22.91 -27.80 16.23
CA GLY A 35 23.77 -28.92 15.82
C GLY A 35 23.22 -30.35 15.83
N GLN A 36 21.97 -30.64 16.23
CA GLN A 36 21.59 -32.03 16.56
C GLN A 36 20.40 -32.67 15.83
N TYR A 37 19.71 -31.98 14.91
CA TYR A 37 18.60 -32.59 14.18
C TYR A 37 18.65 -32.26 12.68
N SER A 38 19.62 -32.85 11.97
CA SER A 38 19.48 -33.06 10.52
C SER A 38 18.83 -34.41 10.30
N PHE A 39 17.58 -34.44 9.83
CA PHE A 39 16.92 -35.69 9.44
C PHE A 39 17.61 -36.23 8.18
N GLU A 40 18.40 -37.30 8.32
CA GLU A 40 19.03 -37.97 7.18
C GLU A 40 17.97 -38.54 6.24
N THR A 41 18.16 -38.30 4.95
CA THR A 41 17.33 -38.78 3.85
C THR A 41 17.32 -40.31 3.80
N VAL A 42 16.22 -40.95 4.20
CA VAL A 42 15.95 -42.35 3.88
C VAL A 42 15.27 -42.41 2.51
N LYS A 43 15.91 -43.07 1.54
CA LYS A 43 15.30 -43.35 0.21
C LYS A 43 13.98 -44.11 0.39
N SER A 44 12.98 -43.74 -0.42
CA SER A 44 11.66 -44.36 -0.41
C SER A 44 11.73 -45.88 -0.59
N LYS A 45 11.13 -46.63 0.34
CA LYS A 45 10.74 -48.02 0.07
C LYS A 45 9.51 -47.96 -0.83
N LYS A 46 9.57 -48.65 -1.97
CA LYS A 46 8.44 -48.86 -2.88
C LYS A 46 7.21 -49.31 -2.10
N ALA A 47 6.07 -48.66 -2.38
CA ALA A 47 4.74 -49.10 -1.95
C ALA A 47 4.55 -50.58 -2.32
N GLY A 48 4.51 -51.43 -1.31
CA GLY A 48 4.35 -52.87 -1.44
C GLY A 48 3.32 -53.35 -0.43
N VAL A 49 2.24 -53.92 -0.98
CA VAL A 49 1.12 -54.62 -0.32
C VAL A 49 0.01 -53.71 0.24
N PRO A 50 -1.27 -53.90 -0.16
CA PRO A 50 -2.40 -53.20 0.45
C PRO A 50 -2.52 -53.60 1.92
N VAL A 51 -2.42 -52.61 2.81
CA VAL A 51 -2.64 -52.76 4.25
C VAL A 51 -4.04 -53.33 4.50
N GLY A 52 -4.12 -54.34 5.37
CA GLY A 52 -5.36 -54.69 6.06
C GLY A 52 -6.08 -55.96 5.62
N VAL A 53 -5.57 -56.73 4.64
CA VAL A 53 -6.14 -58.04 4.30
C VAL A 53 -5.46 -59.15 5.10
N MET A 54 -6.18 -59.80 6.02
CA MET A 54 -5.63 -60.83 6.92
C MET A 54 -6.45 -62.12 6.92
N ASP A 55 -5.79 -63.26 7.15
CA ASP A 55 -6.47 -64.56 7.22
C ASP A 55 -7.12 -64.82 8.59
N LYS A 56 -6.53 -64.33 9.69
CA LYS A 56 -7.02 -64.43 11.08
C LYS A 56 -6.50 -63.28 11.93
N ILE A 57 -7.20 -62.93 13.02
CA ILE A 57 -6.73 -61.97 14.04
C ILE A 57 -6.97 -62.50 15.45
N PHE A 58 -6.21 -61.99 16.41
CA PHE A 58 -6.38 -62.28 17.83
C PHE A 58 -7.08 -61.11 18.51
N SER A 59 -8.23 -61.35 19.17
CA SER A 59 -8.99 -60.31 19.89
C SER A 59 -9.49 -60.83 21.24
N GLY A 60 -9.22 -60.09 22.32
CA GLY A 60 -9.48 -60.52 23.70
C GLY A 60 -8.63 -61.74 24.06
N ASP A 61 -9.20 -62.93 23.88
CA ASP A 61 -8.60 -64.25 24.15
C ASP A 61 -8.86 -65.29 23.03
N VAL A 62 -9.40 -64.88 21.88
CA VAL A 62 -9.85 -65.81 20.82
C VAL A 62 -9.34 -65.38 19.44
N TRP A 63 -8.96 -66.37 18.62
CA TRP A 63 -8.70 -66.17 17.20
C TRP A 63 -10.02 -65.97 16.44
N LEU A 64 -10.20 -64.79 15.87
CA LEU A 64 -11.33 -64.48 15.01
C LEU A 64 -10.98 -64.87 13.57
N GLU A 65 -11.75 -65.82 13.03
CA GLU A 65 -11.64 -66.26 11.64
C GLU A 65 -12.82 -65.73 10.83
N PRO A 66 -12.62 -65.33 9.55
CA PRO A 66 -13.70 -64.90 8.65
C PRO A 66 -14.90 -65.86 8.61
N LYS A 67 -14.64 -67.16 8.78
CA LYS A 67 -15.64 -68.23 8.80
C LYS A 67 -16.71 -68.03 9.89
N ALA A 68 -16.33 -67.58 11.09
CA ALA A 68 -17.25 -67.38 12.19
C ALA A 68 -18.34 -66.34 11.89
N TYR A 69 -18.00 -65.33 11.06
CA TYR A 69 -18.89 -64.24 10.67
C TYR A 69 -19.85 -64.65 9.55
N LEU A 70 -19.34 -65.38 8.56
CA LEU A 70 -20.10 -65.77 7.37
C LEU A 70 -21.08 -66.92 7.66
N ASP A 71 -20.73 -67.82 8.59
CA ASP A 71 -21.49 -69.04 8.89
C ASP A 71 -22.55 -68.84 10.01
N ASN A 72 -22.53 -67.70 10.73
CA ASN A 72 -23.34 -67.43 11.93
C ASN A 72 -24.87 -67.35 11.68
N TYR A 73 -25.28 -67.45 10.42
CA TYR A 73 -26.64 -67.26 9.96
C TYR A 73 -27.42 -68.57 9.68
N SER A 74 -26.78 -69.71 9.93
CA SER A 74 -27.29 -71.07 9.68
C SER A 74 -28.52 -71.49 10.52
N LYS A 75 -29.02 -70.67 11.45
CA LYS A 75 -30.14 -71.04 12.34
C LYS A 75 -31.56 -70.72 11.83
N ARG A 76 -31.74 -70.22 10.60
CA ARG A 76 -33.08 -70.03 9.99
C ARG A 76 -33.15 -70.47 8.51
N GLY A 77 -33.48 -71.73 8.27
CA GLY A 77 -34.28 -72.15 7.12
C GLY A 77 -33.62 -72.28 5.73
N LEU A 78 -32.29 -72.24 5.60
CA LEU A 78 -31.64 -72.65 4.34
C LEU A 78 -31.67 -74.18 4.30
N THR A 79 -32.67 -74.78 3.65
CA THR A 79 -32.68 -76.24 3.43
C THR A 79 -32.04 -76.54 2.06
N PRO A 80 -30.87 -77.22 2.02
CA PRO A 80 -30.16 -77.53 0.77
C PRO A 80 -30.97 -78.42 -0.20
N ARG A 81 -32.05 -79.06 0.28
CA ARG A 81 -32.81 -80.07 -0.49
C ARG A 81 -33.51 -79.54 -1.75
N ARG A 82 -33.52 -78.21 -1.98
CA ARG A 82 -34.20 -77.57 -3.11
C ARG A 82 -33.32 -76.68 -3.97
N ILE A 83 -32.05 -76.48 -3.63
CA ILE A 83 -31.15 -75.60 -4.39
C ILE A 83 -29.82 -76.31 -4.52
N PHE A 84 -29.27 -76.38 -5.73
CA PHE A 84 -27.98 -77.01 -5.99
C PHE A 84 -27.24 -76.28 -7.12
N GLN A 85 -25.91 -76.33 -7.09
CA GLN A 85 -25.06 -75.73 -8.09
C GLN A 85 -24.46 -76.81 -9.00
N ASP A 86 -24.52 -76.61 -10.30
CA ASP A 86 -23.64 -77.32 -11.24
C ASP A 86 -22.21 -76.79 -11.06
N LYS A 87 -21.33 -77.64 -10.51
CA LYS A 87 -19.96 -77.26 -10.17
C LYS A 87 -19.07 -76.96 -11.39
N LEU A 88 -19.41 -77.46 -12.58
CA LEU A 88 -18.65 -77.21 -13.80
C LEU A 88 -19.08 -75.90 -14.47
N SER A 89 -20.39 -75.63 -14.48
CA SER A 89 -20.94 -74.46 -15.15
C SER A 89 -21.24 -73.28 -14.22
N TYR A 90 -21.10 -73.46 -12.90
CA TYR A 90 -21.53 -72.51 -11.85
C TYR A 90 -23.00 -72.07 -11.97
N LEU A 91 -23.84 -72.92 -12.57
CA LEU A 91 -25.27 -72.65 -12.74
C LEU A 91 -26.02 -73.13 -11.50
N TRP A 92 -26.64 -72.19 -10.79
CA TRP A 92 -27.52 -72.51 -9.67
C TRP A 92 -28.90 -72.90 -10.18
N LYS A 93 -29.46 -73.98 -9.64
CA LYS A 93 -30.78 -74.52 -9.97
C LYS A 93 -31.61 -74.72 -8.71
N PHE A 94 -32.92 -74.69 -8.84
CA PHE A 94 -33.84 -75.07 -7.78
C PHE A 94 -34.73 -76.24 -8.19
N LYS A 95 -35.18 -77.03 -7.20
CA LYS A 95 -36.11 -78.14 -7.36
C LYS A 95 -37.27 -78.03 -6.38
N GLU A 96 -38.49 -77.99 -6.91
CA GLU A 96 -39.71 -77.93 -6.09
C GLU A 96 -40.26 -79.33 -5.76
N ARG A 97 -41.17 -79.42 -4.78
CA ARG A 97 -41.73 -80.70 -4.29
C ARG A 97 -42.50 -81.48 -5.37
N ASN A 98 -42.98 -80.79 -6.40
CA ASN A 98 -43.64 -81.36 -7.57
C ASN A 98 -42.67 -81.93 -8.62
N GLY A 99 -41.34 -81.88 -8.37
CA GLY A 99 -40.32 -82.37 -9.29
C GLY A 99 -39.86 -81.37 -10.34
N TYR A 100 -40.46 -80.16 -10.41
CA TYR A 100 -40.03 -79.10 -11.32
C TYR A 100 -38.61 -78.62 -10.97
N GLU A 101 -37.74 -78.54 -11.98
CA GLU A 101 -36.39 -78.01 -11.87
C GLU A 101 -36.26 -76.75 -12.74
N GLY A 102 -35.83 -75.65 -12.12
CA GLY A 102 -35.65 -74.36 -12.79
C GLY A 102 -34.24 -73.81 -12.58
N ASN A 103 -33.78 -72.97 -13.51
CA ASN A 103 -32.50 -72.27 -13.40
C ASN A 103 -32.67 -71.00 -12.54
N ILE A 104 -31.73 -70.75 -11.62
CA ILE A 104 -31.68 -69.52 -10.81
C ILE A 104 -30.85 -68.47 -11.54
N ALA A 105 -29.52 -68.68 -11.59
CA ALA A 105 -28.56 -67.81 -12.24
C ALA A 105 -27.18 -68.50 -12.34
N LYS A 106 -26.35 -68.09 -13.29
CA LYS A 106 -24.96 -68.54 -13.42
C LYS A 106 -24.02 -67.54 -12.75
N PHE A 107 -23.64 -67.81 -11.51
CA PHE A 107 -22.68 -66.98 -10.77
C PHE A 107 -21.86 -67.82 -9.78
N ARG A 108 -20.69 -67.31 -9.42
CA ARG A 108 -19.86 -67.82 -8.33
C ARG A 108 -19.35 -66.68 -7.46
N ILE A 109 -19.20 -66.92 -6.17
CA ILE A 109 -18.52 -65.99 -5.27
C ILE A 109 -17.02 -66.26 -5.39
N LEU A 110 -16.24 -65.21 -5.65
CA LEU A 110 -14.79 -65.27 -5.77
C LEU A 110 -14.10 -65.03 -4.44
N GLN A 111 -14.59 -64.07 -3.66
CA GLN A 111 -14.04 -63.72 -2.35
C GLN A 111 -15.11 -63.13 -1.42
N ALA A 112 -14.95 -63.33 -0.12
CA ALA A 112 -15.70 -62.60 0.92
C ALA A 112 -14.74 -61.96 1.93
N LEU A 113 -14.91 -60.65 2.14
CA LEU A 113 -14.15 -59.83 3.08
C LEU A 113 -15.04 -59.34 4.22
N VAL A 114 -14.64 -59.62 5.46
CA VAL A 114 -15.31 -59.07 6.65
C VAL A 114 -14.57 -57.81 7.07
N VAL A 115 -15.26 -56.67 7.05
CA VAL A 115 -14.65 -55.35 7.26
C VAL A 115 -14.73 -54.93 8.73
N ASN A 116 -13.58 -54.55 9.30
CA ASN A 116 -13.42 -54.07 10.68
C ASN A 116 -14.13 -54.94 11.74
N PRO A 117 -13.82 -56.25 11.82
CA PRO A 117 -14.36 -57.12 12.85
C PRO A 117 -13.86 -56.72 14.25
N ARG A 118 -14.75 -56.66 15.24
CA ARG A 118 -14.44 -56.34 16.65
C ARG A 118 -14.68 -57.52 17.58
N ALA A 119 -15.77 -58.25 17.34
CA ALA A 119 -16.19 -59.46 18.07
C ALA A 119 -16.89 -60.43 17.10
N PRO A 120 -17.15 -61.72 17.44
CA PRO A 120 -17.74 -62.70 16.51
C PRO A 120 -19.08 -62.33 15.86
N SER A 121 -19.76 -61.30 16.38
CA SER A 121 -21.03 -60.75 15.87
C SER A 121 -20.98 -59.23 15.72
N GLU A 122 -19.81 -58.61 15.65
CA GLU A 122 -19.66 -57.15 15.54
C GLU A 122 -18.62 -56.84 14.46
N TYR A 123 -19.10 -56.30 13.34
CA TYR A 123 -18.32 -55.89 12.18
C TYR A 123 -19.07 -54.78 11.43
N GLU A 124 -18.38 -54.01 10.59
CA GLU A 124 -18.99 -52.86 9.91
C GLU A 124 -19.79 -53.29 8.68
N CYS A 125 -19.17 -54.04 7.78
CA CYS A 125 -19.81 -54.58 6.59
C CYS A 125 -19.12 -55.85 6.08
N ILE A 126 -19.76 -56.53 5.14
CA ILE A 126 -19.17 -57.63 4.37
C ILE A 126 -19.10 -57.18 2.92
N CYS A 127 -17.91 -57.27 2.33
CA CYS A 127 -17.70 -57.05 0.91
C CYS A 127 -17.57 -58.40 0.22
N ILE A 128 -18.33 -58.61 -0.85
CA ILE A 128 -18.44 -59.89 -1.54
C ILE A 128 -18.15 -59.65 -3.02
N GLU A 129 -17.15 -60.34 -3.53
CA GLU A 129 -16.83 -60.37 -4.95
C GLU A 129 -17.50 -61.57 -5.59
N LEU A 130 -18.24 -61.32 -6.65
CA LEU A 130 -18.95 -62.36 -7.37
C LEU A 130 -18.78 -62.19 -8.87
N GLU A 131 -18.61 -63.31 -9.55
CA GLU A 131 -18.52 -63.36 -11.00
C GLU A 131 -19.87 -63.75 -11.59
N TYR A 132 -20.34 -62.95 -12.54
CA TYR A 132 -21.56 -63.20 -13.32
C TYR A 132 -21.26 -62.89 -14.79
N GLU A 133 -21.53 -63.85 -15.68
CA GLU A 133 -21.27 -63.73 -17.13
C GLU A 133 -19.86 -63.23 -17.50
N GLY A 134 -18.83 -63.69 -16.76
CA GLY A 134 -17.42 -63.34 -17.01
C GLY A 134 -17.01 -61.94 -16.51
N LYS A 135 -17.90 -61.22 -15.81
CA LYS A 135 -17.59 -59.94 -15.14
C LYS A 135 -17.62 -60.10 -13.63
N VAL A 136 -16.70 -59.41 -12.95
CA VAL A 136 -16.63 -59.37 -11.48
C VAL A 136 -17.39 -58.15 -10.97
N TYR A 137 -18.26 -58.38 -9.99
CA TYR A 137 -19.01 -57.37 -9.28
C TYR A 137 -18.65 -57.41 -7.80
N SER A 138 -18.48 -56.24 -7.19
CA SER A 138 -18.26 -56.09 -5.75
C SER A 138 -19.52 -55.55 -5.10
N ILE A 139 -20.03 -56.24 -4.09
CA ILE A 139 -21.19 -55.80 -3.31
C ILE A 139 -20.79 -55.61 -1.85
N THR A 140 -21.30 -54.56 -1.20
CA THR A 140 -21.04 -54.27 0.21
C THR A 140 -22.35 -54.27 0.98
N LEU A 141 -22.45 -55.14 1.98
CA LEU A 141 -23.62 -55.30 2.84
C LEU A 141 -23.25 -54.90 4.26
N THR A 142 -23.98 -53.97 4.86
CA THR A 142 -23.82 -53.69 6.30
C THR A 142 -24.15 -54.94 7.11
N MET A 143 -23.64 -55.04 8.36
CA MET A 143 -23.99 -56.14 9.27
C MET A 143 -25.50 -56.36 9.34
N ARG A 144 -26.28 -55.29 9.50
CA ARG A 144 -27.74 -55.36 9.56
C ARG A 144 -28.36 -55.96 8.29
N GLN A 145 -27.89 -55.53 7.11
CA GLN A 145 -28.41 -56.01 5.83
C GLN A 145 -28.07 -57.49 5.59
N TYR A 146 -26.82 -57.88 5.87
CA TYR A 146 -26.39 -59.27 5.75
C TYR A 146 -27.18 -60.18 6.70
N MET A 147 -27.34 -59.78 7.97
CA MET A 147 -28.08 -60.54 8.98
C MET A 147 -29.58 -60.66 8.67
N LYS A 148 -30.16 -59.69 7.95
CA LYS A 148 -31.58 -59.69 7.56
C LYS A 148 -31.86 -60.31 6.18
N ARG A 149 -30.84 -60.81 5.46
CA ARG A 149 -30.91 -61.26 4.05
C ARG A 149 -31.31 -60.19 3.03
N GLU A 150 -31.06 -58.92 3.29
CA GLU A 150 -31.41 -57.80 2.40
C GLU A 150 -30.41 -57.65 1.23
N VAL A 151 -30.18 -58.71 0.45
CA VAL A 151 -29.15 -58.75 -0.62
C VAL A 151 -29.71 -58.49 -2.03
N LEU A 152 -30.99 -58.75 -2.25
CA LEU A 152 -31.61 -58.67 -3.59
C LEU A 152 -31.41 -57.31 -4.31
N PRO A 153 -31.48 -56.14 -3.64
CA PRO A 153 -31.19 -54.85 -4.28
C PRO A 153 -29.76 -54.73 -4.82
N TYR A 154 -28.81 -55.42 -4.18
CA TYR A 154 -27.40 -55.44 -4.54
C TYR A 154 -27.07 -56.44 -5.66
N LEU A 155 -28.02 -57.30 -6.04
CA LEU A 155 -27.89 -58.27 -7.14
C LEU A 155 -28.72 -57.87 -8.36
N SER A 156 -29.00 -56.58 -8.54
CA SER A 156 -29.81 -56.07 -9.65
C SER A 156 -29.20 -56.32 -11.03
N PHE A 157 -27.88 -56.50 -11.11
CA PHE A 157 -27.16 -56.84 -12.34
C PHE A 157 -27.31 -58.31 -12.77
N ILE A 158 -27.80 -59.20 -11.89
CA ILE A 158 -28.08 -60.59 -12.24
C ILE A 158 -29.42 -60.63 -12.97
N ARG A 159 -29.42 -61.16 -14.20
CA ARG A 159 -30.65 -61.31 -15.00
C ARG A 159 -31.62 -62.24 -14.27
N ARG A 160 -32.80 -61.71 -13.92
CA ARG A 160 -33.85 -62.48 -13.24
C ARG A 160 -34.44 -63.51 -14.21
N ASN A 161 -34.49 -64.77 -13.80
CA ASN A 161 -35.32 -65.76 -14.47
C ASN A 161 -36.79 -65.53 -14.06
N PRO A 162 -37.71 -65.20 -14.99
CA PRO A 162 -39.11 -64.94 -14.68
C PRO A 162 -39.80 -66.09 -13.94
N ASP A 163 -39.34 -67.32 -14.18
CA ASP A 163 -39.89 -68.54 -13.59
C ASP A 163 -39.25 -68.90 -12.23
N CYS A 164 -38.35 -68.06 -11.71
CA CYS A 164 -37.64 -68.27 -10.45
C CYS A 164 -38.05 -67.24 -9.38
N PRO A 165 -38.75 -67.65 -8.31
CA PRO A 165 -38.99 -66.81 -7.15
C PRO A 165 -37.70 -66.20 -6.56
N GLU A 166 -37.73 -64.91 -6.19
CA GLU A 166 -36.54 -64.16 -5.71
C GLU A 166 -35.86 -64.79 -4.49
N LYS A 167 -36.64 -65.45 -3.63
CA LYS A 167 -36.15 -66.20 -2.45
C LYS A 167 -35.10 -67.26 -2.82
N TYR A 168 -35.14 -67.81 -4.03
CA TYR A 168 -34.16 -68.81 -4.48
C TYR A 168 -32.84 -68.17 -4.90
N LEU A 169 -32.85 -66.96 -5.49
CA LEU A 169 -31.62 -66.21 -5.77
C LEU A 169 -30.94 -65.75 -4.48
N GLU A 170 -31.73 -65.22 -3.55
CA GLU A 170 -31.26 -64.86 -2.20
C GLU A 170 -30.62 -66.08 -1.51
N ALA A 171 -31.32 -67.22 -1.47
CA ALA A 171 -30.80 -68.44 -0.86
C ALA A 171 -29.56 -69.00 -1.58
N ALA A 172 -29.53 -69.00 -2.92
CA ALA A 172 -28.37 -69.39 -3.70
C ALA A 172 -27.15 -68.51 -3.40
N PHE A 173 -27.36 -67.20 -3.24
CA PHE A 173 -26.29 -66.28 -2.85
C PHE A 173 -25.68 -66.64 -1.49
N TYR A 174 -26.50 -66.81 -0.45
CA TYR A 174 -25.99 -67.16 0.88
C TYR A 174 -25.35 -68.56 0.93
N LEU A 175 -25.87 -69.53 0.18
CA LEU A 175 -25.23 -70.85 0.02
C LEU A 175 -23.87 -70.72 -0.67
N ALA A 176 -23.78 -69.92 -1.74
CA ALA A 176 -22.52 -69.67 -2.43
C ALA A 176 -21.47 -68.99 -1.53
N VAL A 177 -21.90 -68.07 -0.64
CA VAL A 177 -21.03 -67.46 0.38
C VAL A 177 -20.59 -68.46 1.44
N GLN A 178 -21.40 -69.48 1.77
CA GLN A 178 -21.01 -70.55 2.70
C GLN A 178 -20.04 -71.56 2.09
N GLU A 179 -20.07 -71.76 0.78
CA GLU A 179 -19.21 -72.72 0.07
C GLU A 179 -17.84 -72.14 -0.30
N ILE A 180 -17.63 -70.82 -0.13
CA ILE A 180 -16.39 -70.17 -0.52
C ILE A 180 -15.20 -70.55 0.37
N THR A 181 -14.03 -70.71 -0.24
CA THR A 181 -12.74 -70.97 0.42
C THR A 181 -11.93 -69.70 0.67
N GLU A 182 -11.99 -68.73 -0.25
CA GLU A 182 -11.34 -67.42 -0.17
C GLU A 182 -12.12 -66.46 0.75
N ARG A 183 -11.79 -66.48 2.06
CA ARG A 183 -12.37 -65.61 3.08
C ARG A 183 -11.26 -64.85 3.80
N LYS A 184 -11.34 -63.53 3.86
CA LYS A 184 -10.33 -62.71 4.55
C LYS A 184 -10.98 -61.62 5.40
N LEU A 185 -10.21 -61.02 6.30
CA LEU A 185 -10.59 -59.84 7.06
C LEU A 185 -10.02 -58.61 6.36
N LEU A 186 -10.78 -57.52 6.29
CA LEU A 186 -10.33 -56.24 5.76
C LEU A 186 -10.36 -55.18 6.86
N PHE A 187 -9.23 -54.55 7.13
CA PHE A 187 -9.14 -53.40 8.04
C PHE A 187 -9.10 -52.11 7.25
N THR A 188 -10.09 -51.26 7.49
CA THR A 188 -10.14 -49.89 6.97
C THR A 188 -10.07 -48.91 8.13
N PRO A 189 -9.41 -47.75 7.97
CA PRO A 189 -9.37 -46.75 9.03
C PRO A 189 -10.77 -46.20 9.29
N LYS A 190 -11.06 -45.88 10.56
CA LYS A 190 -12.35 -45.33 10.99
C LYS A 190 -12.62 -43.93 10.41
N ARG A 191 -11.56 -43.15 10.18
CA ARG A 191 -11.58 -41.76 9.70
C ARG A 191 -10.27 -41.43 8.96
N SER A 192 -10.26 -40.31 8.25
CA SER A 192 -9.05 -39.76 7.65
C SER A 192 -8.06 -39.22 8.70
N GLY A 193 -6.81 -38.98 8.31
CA GLY A 193 -5.76 -38.47 9.21
C GLY A 193 -4.98 -39.56 9.93
N TRP A 194 -4.34 -39.23 11.05
CA TRP A 194 -3.46 -40.16 11.76
C TRP A 194 -4.24 -41.26 12.46
N SER A 195 -3.85 -42.50 12.17
CA SER A 195 -4.40 -43.70 12.80
C SER A 195 -3.30 -44.74 12.97
N LYS A 196 -3.60 -45.79 13.74
CA LYS A 196 -2.74 -46.98 13.81
C LYS A 196 -3.39 -48.10 13.01
N ASP A 197 -2.59 -48.86 12.26
CA ASP A 197 -3.06 -50.10 11.65
C ASP A 197 -3.25 -51.20 12.72
N SER A 198 -3.69 -52.37 12.24
CA SER A 198 -3.86 -53.59 13.02
C SER A 198 -2.57 -54.11 13.70
N GLU A 199 -1.40 -53.69 13.21
CA GLU A 199 -0.08 -54.05 13.77
C GLU A 199 0.47 -52.98 14.71
N GLY A 200 -0.25 -51.86 14.88
CA GLY A 200 0.12 -50.75 15.73
C GLY A 200 1.04 -49.72 15.07
N HIS A 201 1.36 -49.88 13.78
CA HIS A 201 2.15 -48.92 13.02
C HIS A 201 1.34 -47.67 12.73
N LEU A 202 2.02 -46.53 12.74
CA LEU A 202 1.40 -45.24 12.48
C LEU A 202 1.23 -45.04 10.97
N LEU A 203 0.01 -44.70 10.54
CA LEU A 203 -0.30 -44.37 9.16
C LEU A 203 -1.15 -43.10 9.07
N PHE A 204 -1.14 -42.48 7.89
CA PHE A 204 -2.00 -41.35 7.58
C PHE A 204 -3.09 -41.78 6.58
N ALA A 205 -4.33 -41.84 7.05
CA ALA A 205 -5.48 -42.28 6.28
C ALA A 205 -5.93 -41.19 5.30
N SER A 206 -5.76 -41.45 4.01
CA SER A 206 -6.14 -40.56 2.90
C SER A 206 -6.68 -41.39 1.72
N ALA A 207 -7.01 -40.73 0.62
CA ALA A 207 -7.43 -41.42 -0.61
C ALA A 207 -6.36 -42.37 -1.16
N GLU A 208 -5.08 -42.18 -0.81
CA GLU A 208 -3.96 -42.99 -1.33
C GLU A 208 -3.95 -44.44 -0.80
N ILE A 209 -4.51 -44.68 0.39
CA ILE A 209 -4.60 -46.02 0.98
C ILE A 209 -5.89 -46.75 0.60
N VAL A 210 -6.79 -46.09 -0.14
CA VAL A 210 -8.07 -46.68 -0.55
C VAL A 210 -7.81 -47.66 -1.67
N ASN A 211 -8.12 -48.93 -1.44
CA ASN A 211 -8.11 -49.92 -2.51
C ASN A 211 -9.29 -49.63 -3.47
N PRO A 212 -9.04 -49.36 -4.77
CA PRO A 212 -10.10 -49.07 -5.73
C PRO A 212 -11.19 -50.14 -5.82
N GLN A 213 -10.82 -51.41 -5.60
CA GLN A 213 -11.73 -52.56 -5.64
C GLN A 213 -12.70 -52.60 -4.44
N TYR A 214 -12.29 -52.03 -3.31
CA TYR A 214 -13.04 -52.03 -2.04
C TYR A 214 -13.42 -50.62 -1.60
N MET A 215 -13.49 -49.68 -2.53
CA MET A 215 -13.72 -48.26 -2.22
C MET A 215 -14.95 -48.05 -1.33
N SER A 216 -16.05 -48.77 -1.54
CA SER A 216 -17.28 -48.67 -0.73
C SER A 216 -17.11 -49.06 0.75
N CYS A 217 -16.04 -49.75 1.11
CA CYS A 217 -15.72 -50.15 2.48
C CYS A 217 -14.96 -49.08 3.28
N TYR A 218 -14.51 -48.02 2.62
CA TYR A 218 -13.80 -46.92 3.27
C TYR A 218 -14.76 -45.77 3.61
N PRO A 219 -14.61 -45.13 4.78
CA PRO A 219 -15.34 -43.92 5.13
C PRO A 219 -15.21 -42.82 4.06
N THR A 220 -16.26 -42.02 3.90
CA THR A 220 -16.31 -40.95 2.88
C THR A 220 -15.19 -39.93 3.05
N ASP A 221 -14.87 -39.53 4.28
CA ASP A 221 -13.80 -38.59 4.58
C ASP A 221 -12.41 -39.13 4.21
N VAL A 222 -12.17 -40.43 4.35
CA VAL A 222 -10.93 -41.08 3.88
C VAL A 222 -10.84 -41.04 2.36
N ARG A 223 -11.94 -41.38 1.67
CA ARG A 223 -12.01 -41.41 0.20
C ARG A 223 -11.84 -40.05 -0.45
N GLU A 224 -12.36 -39.01 0.19
CA GLU A 224 -12.38 -37.65 -0.33
C GLU A 224 -11.12 -36.86 0.06
N ARG A 225 -10.26 -37.39 0.95
CA ARG A 225 -9.02 -36.71 1.36
C ARG A 225 -7.88 -36.96 0.38
N GLN A 226 -7.75 -36.08 -0.60
CA GLN A 226 -6.64 -36.12 -1.55
C GLN A 226 -5.41 -35.38 -1.00
N LEU A 227 -4.26 -36.07 -1.01
CA LEU A 227 -2.94 -35.47 -0.80
C LEU A 227 -2.31 -35.13 -2.16
N LEU A 228 -1.25 -34.32 -2.14
CA LEU A 228 -0.50 -33.97 -3.36
C LEU A 228 0.75 -34.85 -3.42
N PRO A 229 0.77 -35.92 -4.25
CA PRO A 229 1.85 -36.88 -4.23
C PRO A 229 3.18 -36.22 -4.61
N THR A 230 4.24 -36.60 -3.89
CA THR A 230 5.60 -36.11 -4.13
C THR A 230 6.62 -37.18 -3.75
N ASP A 231 7.67 -37.28 -4.56
CA ASP A 231 8.86 -38.10 -4.29
C ASP A 231 10.07 -37.22 -3.92
N ARG A 232 9.88 -35.89 -3.84
CA ARG A 232 10.94 -34.92 -3.55
C ARG A 232 11.27 -34.91 -2.06
N ALA A 233 12.53 -34.66 -1.72
CA ALA A 233 12.92 -34.50 -0.32
C ALA A 233 12.29 -33.24 0.29
N ILE A 234 11.84 -33.32 1.54
CA ILE A 234 11.20 -32.22 2.27
C ILE A 234 12.07 -30.95 2.31
N VAL A 235 13.40 -31.09 2.38
CA VAL A 235 14.35 -29.98 2.41
C VAL A 235 14.34 -29.21 1.08
N ASP A 236 14.28 -29.92 -0.06
CA ASP A 236 14.24 -29.29 -1.38
C ASP A 236 12.90 -28.57 -1.61
N ILE A 237 11.79 -29.18 -1.17
CA ILE A 237 10.47 -28.55 -1.22
C ILE A 237 10.46 -27.30 -0.33
N ALA A 238 10.98 -27.39 0.89
CA ALA A 238 11.02 -26.26 1.82
C ALA A 238 11.86 -25.09 1.28
N LYS A 239 12.99 -25.39 0.64
CA LYS A 239 13.83 -24.39 -0.02
C LYS A 239 13.05 -23.64 -1.11
N ASP A 240 12.40 -24.35 -2.02
CA ASP A 240 11.61 -23.71 -3.10
C ASP A 240 10.38 -22.98 -2.55
N TYR A 241 9.75 -23.55 -1.53
CA TYR A 241 8.60 -22.96 -0.87
C TYR A 241 8.96 -21.63 -0.20
N SER A 242 10.10 -21.57 0.50
CA SER A 242 10.56 -20.33 1.14
C SER A 242 10.79 -19.19 0.14
N MET A 243 11.19 -19.48 -1.11
CA MET A 243 11.40 -18.48 -2.16
C MET A 243 10.10 -17.84 -2.67
N VAL A 244 8.98 -18.55 -2.60
CA VAL A 244 7.68 -18.06 -3.10
C VAL A 244 6.79 -17.49 -1.99
N LEU A 245 7.13 -17.74 -0.73
CA LEU A 245 6.33 -17.30 0.41
C LEU A 245 6.39 -15.78 0.63
N PRO A 246 5.27 -15.14 1.01
CA PRO A 246 5.27 -13.74 1.42
C PRO A 246 6.23 -13.51 2.60
N ARG A 247 7.03 -12.44 2.55
CA ARG A 247 7.95 -12.03 3.63
C ARG A 247 7.23 -11.28 4.75
N ILE A 248 6.05 -11.76 5.10
CA ILE A 248 5.12 -11.13 6.04
C ILE A 248 4.73 -12.21 7.06
N TRP A 249 4.99 -11.93 8.34
CA TRP A 249 4.86 -12.92 9.40
C TRP A 249 3.43 -13.47 9.54
N GLN A 250 2.39 -12.66 9.24
CA GLN A 250 0.99 -13.08 9.32
C GLN A 250 0.71 -14.26 8.37
N TYR A 251 1.26 -14.25 7.16
CA TYR A 251 1.10 -15.36 6.21
C TYR A 251 1.90 -16.59 6.63
N LYS A 252 3.07 -16.39 7.27
CA LYS A 252 3.85 -17.49 7.86
C LYS A 252 3.11 -18.15 9.03
N LEU A 253 2.39 -17.36 9.84
CA LEU A 253 1.54 -17.86 10.91
C LEU A 253 0.41 -18.76 10.37
N LEU A 254 -0.18 -18.45 9.20
CA LEU A 254 -1.17 -19.33 8.58
C LEU A 254 -0.58 -20.72 8.26
N ILE A 255 0.68 -20.78 7.84
CA ILE A 255 1.39 -22.05 7.60
C ILE A 255 1.69 -22.77 8.92
N ALA A 256 2.02 -22.03 9.98
CA ALA A 256 2.21 -22.64 11.30
C ALA A 256 0.90 -23.30 11.78
N LEU A 257 -0.24 -22.64 11.62
CA LEU A 257 -1.56 -23.21 11.94
C LEU A 257 -1.88 -24.44 11.09
N ARG A 258 -1.59 -24.36 9.80
CA ARG A 258 -1.72 -25.48 8.87
C ARG A 258 -0.91 -26.71 9.33
N ILE A 259 0.38 -26.52 9.65
CA ILE A 259 1.27 -27.58 10.16
C ILE A 259 0.76 -28.10 11.51
N ALA A 260 0.35 -27.21 12.42
CA ALA A 260 -0.21 -27.60 13.72
C ALA A 260 -1.45 -28.51 13.55
N SER A 261 -2.30 -28.25 12.55
CA SER A 261 -3.48 -29.07 12.27
C SER A 261 -3.14 -30.52 11.89
N LEU A 262 -2.01 -30.71 11.20
CA LEU A 262 -1.51 -32.05 10.83
C LEU A 262 -0.87 -32.77 12.01
N LEU A 263 -0.59 -32.10 13.12
CA LEU A 263 0.08 -32.66 14.29
C LEU A 263 -0.87 -32.95 15.47
N LEU A 264 -2.18 -32.74 15.29
CA LEU A 264 -3.17 -32.84 16.37
C LEU A 264 -3.20 -34.21 17.05
N TYR A 265 -2.99 -35.30 16.31
CA TYR A 265 -2.82 -36.64 16.89
C TYR A 265 -1.71 -36.71 17.95
N PHE A 266 -0.61 -36.00 17.73
CA PHE A 266 0.52 -35.98 18.67
C PHE A 266 0.24 -35.06 19.86
N PHE A 267 -0.41 -33.92 19.63
CA PHE A 267 -0.85 -33.03 20.69
C PHE A 267 -1.86 -33.70 21.62
N GLU A 268 -2.82 -34.44 21.06
CA GLU A 268 -3.83 -35.16 21.85
C GLU A 268 -3.21 -36.20 22.79
N LYS A 269 -2.13 -36.88 22.36
CA LYS A 269 -1.39 -37.82 23.23
C LYS A 269 -0.75 -37.16 24.45
N GLU A 270 -0.45 -35.88 24.36
CA GLU A 270 0.09 -35.07 25.46
C GLU A 270 -1.02 -34.27 26.17
N GLY A 271 -2.30 -34.55 25.90
CA GLY A 271 -3.45 -33.90 26.52
C GLY A 271 -3.75 -32.49 26.01
N ILE A 272 -3.13 -32.08 24.90
CA ILE A 272 -3.31 -30.73 24.33
C ILE A 272 -4.38 -30.78 23.25
N LYS A 273 -5.46 -30.03 23.44
CA LYS A 273 -6.59 -29.91 22.50
C LYS A 273 -6.78 -28.44 22.07
N PRO A 274 -7.29 -28.19 20.86
CA PRO A 274 -7.62 -26.84 20.41
C PRO A 274 -8.57 -26.15 21.39
N ASP A 275 -8.24 -24.92 21.76
CA ASP A 275 -9.01 -24.09 22.71
C ASP A 275 -9.46 -22.75 22.10
N GLN A 276 -9.06 -22.45 20.85
CA GLN A 276 -9.32 -21.18 20.19
C GLN A 276 -9.70 -21.37 18.71
N LEU A 277 -10.66 -20.56 18.25
CA LEU A 277 -10.90 -20.30 16.83
C LEU A 277 -9.83 -19.35 16.28
N ILE A 278 -9.50 -19.46 15.00
CA ILE A 278 -8.63 -18.49 14.33
C ILE A 278 -9.44 -17.62 13.38
N ILE A 279 -9.60 -16.35 13.71
CA ILE A 279 -10.27 -15.36 12.87
C ILE A 279 -9.23 -14.65 12.02
N VAL A 280 -9.34 -14.77 10.70
CA VAL A 280 -8.44 -14.13 9.75
C VAL A 280 -9.21 -13.03 9.04
N GLU A 281 -8.78 -11.78 9.22
CA GLU A 281 -9.34 -10.61 8.56
C GLU A 281 -8.52 -10.26 7.31
N PRO A 282 -9.06 -10.47 6.09
CA PRO A 282 -8.36 -10.13 4.86
C PRO A 282 -8.55 -8.65 4.49
N ALA A 283 -7.46 -7.93 4.18
CA ALA A 283 -7.59 -6.56 3.64
C ALA A 283 -8.29 -6.51 2.27
N CYS A 284 -8.25 -7.60 1.47
CA CYS A 284 -8.90 -7.66 0.16
C CYS A 284 -9.23 -9.11 -0.27
N PRO A 285 -10.05 -9.32 -1.32
CA PRO A 285 -10.39 -10.66 -1.81
C PRO A 285 -9.17 -11.51 -2.23
N SER A 286 -8.08 -10.88 -2.70
CA SER A 286 -6.84 -11.60 -3.04
C SER A 286 -6.13 -12.16 -1.80
N ALA A 287 -6.08 -11.36 -0.72
CA ALA A 287 -5.55 -11.81 0.58
C ALA A 287 -6.39 -12.96 1.15
N ALA A 288 -7.72 -12.91 1.00
CA ALA A 288 -8.62 -13.99 1.40
C ALA A 288 -8.31 -15.30 0.67
N LYS A 289 -8.16 -15.27 -0.66
CA LYS A 289 -7.78 -16.45 -1.47
C LYS A 289 -6.44 -17.03 -1.04
N THR A 290 -5.46 -16.16 -0.78
CA THR A 290 -4.13 -16.59 -0.31
C THR A 290 -4.22 -17.22 1.08
N ALA A 291 -4.98 -16.62 2.00
CA ALA A 291 -5.18 -17.18 3.33
C ALA A 291 -5.80 -18.58 3.26
N ILE A 292 -6.81 -18.76 2.40
CA ILE A 292 -7.41 -20.07 2.13
C ILE A 292 -6.37 -21.06 1.58
N ALA A 293 -5.58 -20.65 0.59
CA ALA A 293 -4.53 -21.48 -0.01
C ALA A 293 -3.51 -21.99 1.04
N LEU A 294 -3.08 -21.10 1.94
CA LEU A 294 -2.09 -21.43 2.98
C LEU A 294 -2.70 -22.25 4.13
N LEU A 295 -3.97 -22.08 4.47
CA LEU A 295 -4.61 -22.82 5.56
C LEU A 295 -5.12 -24.20 5.14
N LYS A 296 -5.65 -24.37 3.93
CA LYS A 296 -6.38 -25.58 3.54
C LYS A 296 -5.47 -26.82 3.43
N THR A 297 -5.73 -27.87 4.22
CA THR A 297 -4.94 -29.13 4.29
C THR A 297 -5.59 -30.35 3.62
N GLN A 298 -6.57 -30.12 2.75
CA GLN A 298 -7.26 -31.16 1.99
C GLN A 298 -7.58 -30.65 0.59
N ASN A 299 -7.59 -31.52 -0.43
CA ASN A 299 -8.06 -31.19 -1.78
C ASN A 299 -7.37 -29.94 -2.38
N TYR A 300 -6.05 -30.03 -2.54
CA TYR A 300 -5.16 -28.94 -2.96
C TYR A 300 -5.43 -28.37 -4.36
N SER A 301 -6.26 -29.02 -5.16
CA SER A 301 -6.70 -28.55 -6.48
C SER A 301 -7.84 -27.53 -6.44
N SER A 302 -8.35 -27.19 -5.25
CA SER A 302 -9.49 -26.28 -5.08
C SER A 302 -9.28 -25.30 -3.92
N GLN A 303 -9.64 -24.05 -4.12
CA GLN A 303 -9.71 -23.00 -3.07
C GLN A 303 -11.13 -22.79 -2.55
N VAL A 304 -12.09 -23.63 -2.94
CA VAL A 304 -13.46 -23.53 -2.43
C VAL A 304 -13.49 -23.98 -0.97
N VAL A 305 -14.10 -23.15 -0.13
CA VAL A 305 -14.32 -23.38 1.30
C VAL A 305 -15.81 -23.24 1.63
N LYS A 306 -16.23 -23.79 2.78
CA LYS A 306 -17.63 -23.74 3.20
C LYS A 306 -17.94 -22.35 3.77
N SER A 307 -19.13 -21.81 3.51
CA SER A 307 -19.58 -20.58 4.15
C SER A 307 -20.03 -20.86 5.59
N LEU A 308 -19.71 -19.97 6.54
CA LEU A 308 -20.27 -20.02 7.90
C LEU A 308 -21.81 -19.92 7.87
N MET A 309 -22.37 -19.21 6.89
CA MET A 309 -23.80 -18.98 6.74
C MET A 309 -24.58 -20.17 6.12
N SER A 310 -23.91 -21.31 5.94
CA SER A 310 -24.49 -22.59 5.48
C SER A 310 -25.49 -23.18 6.49
N THR A 311 -26.07 -24.35 6.19
CA THR A 311 -26.99 -25.01 7.13
C THR A 311 -26.25 -25.65 8.32
N LYS A 312 -26.93 -25.76 9.47
CA LYS A 312 -26.38 -26.45 10.67
C LYS A 312 -25.91 -27.88 10.35
N SER A 313 -26.63 -28.59 9.47
CA SER A 313 -26.28 -29.95 9.04
C SER A 313 -24.97 -29.99 8.25
N GLU A 314 -24.76 -29.03 7.35
CA GLU A 314 -23.53 -28.94 6.56
C GLU A 314 -22.31 -28.59 7.40
N LEU A 315 -22.46 -27.68 8.37
CA LEU A 315 -21.37 -27.35 9.31
C LEU A 315 -20.99 -28.58 10.15
N LYS A 316 -21.99 -29.25 10.76
CA LYS A 316 -21.75 -30.49 11.50
C LYS A 316 -21.12 -31.59 10.64
N LYS A 317 -21.49 -31.69 9.36
CA LYS A 317 -20.84 -32.61 8.42
C LYS A 317 -19.37 -32.22 8.21
N ALA A 318 -19.07 -30.95 7.97
CA ALA A 318 -17.69 -30.48 7.76
C ALA A 318 -16.78 -30.80 8.96
N PHE A 319 -17.28 -30.63 10.20
CA PHE A 319 -16.53 -30.98 11.41
C PHE A 319 -16.36 -32.50 11.58
N ARG A 320 -17.41 -33.29 11.30
CA ARG A 320 -17.34 -34.76 11.34
C ARG A 320 -16.34 -35.33 10.33
N ASP A 321 -16.25 -34.74 9.15
CA ASP A 321 -15.42 -35.26 8.05
C ASP A 321 -13.97 -34.72 8.10
N SER A 322 -13.63 -33.89 9.10
CA SER A 322 -12.32 -33.26 9.25
C SER A 322 -11.57 -33.82 10.44
N ASN A 323 -10.49 -34.55 10.23
CA ASN A 323 -9.65 -35.10 11.30
C ASN A 323 -8.17 -34.88 10.98
N ASP A 324 -7.34 -34.45 11.93
CA ASP A 324 -5.97 -33.96 11.72
C ASP A 324 -5.85 -33.00 10.52
N SER A 325 -6.72 -31.97 10.47
CA SER A 325 -6.79 -31.01 9.37
C SER A 325 -7.29 -29.63 9.79
N MET A 326 -7.23 -28.66 8.87
CA MET A 326 -7.85 -27.35 9.01
C MET A 326 -9.28 -27.39 8.47
N VAL A 327 -10.24 -26.94 9.27
CA VAL A 327 -11.56 -26.53 8.82
C VAL A 327 -11.50 -25.04 8.53
N VAL A 328 -11.60 -24.68 7.25
CA VAL A 328 -11.60 -23.27 6.81
C VAL A 328 -13.02 -22.89 6.41
N LEU A 329 -13.56 -21.88 7.08
CA LEU A 329 -14.87 -21.30 6.79
C LEU A 329 -14.73 -19.88 6.24
N TYR A 330 -15.67 -19.47 5.38
CA TYR A 330 -15.77 -18.10 4.88
C TYR A 330 -16.96 -17.39 5.51
N ASP A 331 -16.74 -16.19 6.04
CA ASP A 331 -17.75 -15.38 6.69
C ASP A 331 -17.77 -13.94 6.13
N ASP A 332 -18.85 -13.63 5.41
CA ASP A 332 -19.17 -12.32 4.85
C ASP A 332 -20.34 -11.65 5.58
N ALA A 333 -20.66 -12.13 6.79
CA ALA A 333 -21.75 -11.59 7.58
C ALA A 333 -21.52 -10.13 7.94
N ARG A 334 -22.62 -9.39 7.95
CA ARG A 334 -22.65 -7.99 8.35
C ARG A 334 -23.34 -7.84 9.69
N ILE A 335 -23.21 -6.68 10.32
CA ILE A 335 -23.83 -6.40 11.63
C ILE A 335 -25.37 -6.51 11.57
N GLU A 336 -25.97 -6.52 10.39
CA GLU A 336 -27.39 -6.80 10.20
C GLU A 336 -27.78 -8.29 10.32
N ASN A 337 -26.84 -9.22 10.11
CA ASN A 337 -27.08 -10.67 10.07
C ASN A 337 -27.08 -11.34 11.46
N GLY A 338 -26.87 -10.58 12.53
CA GLY A 338 -26.56 -11.03 13.90
C GLY A 338 -27.26 -12.33 14.33
N LYS A 339 -28.59 -12.36 14.45
CA LYS A 339 -29.30 -13.53 15.03
C LYS A 339 -28.96 -14.87 14.36
N ARG A 340 -28.99 -14.95 13.03
CA ARG A 340 -28.70 -16.21 12.31
C ARG A 340 -27.22 -16.53 12.35
N HIS A 341 -26.37 -15.51 12.29
CA HIS A 341 -24.93 -15.65 12.38
C HIS A 341 -24.51 -16.16 13.75
N ASP A 342 -25.03 -15.57 14.85
CA ASP A 342 -24.82 -16.01 16.23
C ASP A 342 -25.23 -17.48 16.42
N GLU A 343 -26.37 -17.88 15.89
CA GLU A 343 -26.84 -19.28 15.94
C GLU A 343 -25.91 -20.27 15.23
N LEU A 344 -25.26 -19.86 14.14
CA LEU A 344 -24.36 -20.71 13.36
C LEU A 344 -22.95 -20.69 13.94
N LEU A 345 -22.47 -19.54 14.39
CA LEU A 345 -21.22 -19.42 15.13
C LEU A 345 -21.27 -20.24 16.42
N LYS A 346 -22.42 -20.28 17.10
CA LYS A 346 -22.62 -21.18 18.25
C LYS A 346 -22.37 -22.64 17.89
N VAL A 347 -22.75 -23.11 16.70
CA VAL A 347 -22.44 -24.49 16.27
C VAL A 347 -20.94 -24.71 16.15
N VAL A 348 -20.17 -23.70 15.73
CA VAL A 348 -18.70 -23.75 15.65
C VAL A 348 -18.06 -23.73 17.03
N VAL A 349 -18.60 -22.93 17.96
CA VAL A 349 -18.11 -22.86 19.35
C VAL A 349 -18.44 -24.15 20.11
N ASP A 350 -19.66 -24.68 19.98
CA ASP A 350 -20.06 -25.96 20.57
C ASP A 350 -19.16 -27.10 20.06
N ASP A 351 -18.67 -27.01 18.82
CA ASP A 351 -17.74 -27.97 18.23
C ASP A 351 -16.34 -27.88 18.83
N LEU A 352 -15.77 -26.67 18.93
CA LEU A 352 -14.50 -26.41 19.62
C LEU A 352 -14.51 -26.91 21.07
N GLN A 353 -15.63 -26.74 21.78
CA GLN A 353 -15.82 -27.18 23.17
C GLN A 353 -16.15 -28.67 23.31
N GLY A 354 -16.38 -29.39 22.19
CA GLY A 354 -16.78 -30.80 22.21
C GLY A 354 -18.20 -31.06 22.70
N THR A 355 -19.08 -30.06 22.69
CA THR A 355 -20.50 -30.12 23.12
C THR A 355 -21.49 -30.22 21.96
N ASN A 356 -21.00 -30.32 20.71
CA ASN A 356 -21.76 -30.40 19.46
C ASN A 356 -22.66 -31.66 19.29
N GLY A 357 -22.52 -32.66 20.16
CA GLY A 357 -23.23 -33.94 20.14
C GLY A 357 -22.71 -34.98 19.14
N ILE A 358 -21.47 -34.86 18.68
CA ILE A 358 -20.81 -35.86 17.83
C ILE A 358 -20.22 -36.96 18.73
N GLU A 359 -20.72 -38.20 18.62
CA GLU A 359 -20.33 -39.35 19.48
C GLU A 359 -18.84 -39.75 19.40
N ASP A 360 -18.16 -39.36 18.32
CA ASP A 360 -16.75 -39.63 18.07
C ASP A 360 -16.06 -38.31 17.70
N SER A 361 -15.43 -37.65 18.68
CA SER A 361 -14.79 -36.35 18.50
C SER A 361 -13.68 -36.42 17.46
N THR A 362 -13.70 -35.49 16.51
CA THR A 362 -12.63 -35.30 15.54
C THR A 362 -11.57 -34.35 16.07
N ARG A 363 -10.36 -34.45 15.50
CA ARG A 363 -9.28 -33.50 15.76
C ARG A 363 -9.18 -32.52 14.61
N HIS A 364 -9.45 -31.24 14.81
CA HIS A 364 -9.16 -30.24 13.79
C HIS A 364 -8.93 -28.87 14.40
N LEU A 365 -8.29 -27.99 13.62
CA LEU A 365 -8.24 -26.56 13.91
C LEU A 365 -9.27 -25.85 13.03
N THR A 366 -9.97 -24.88 13.58
CA THR A 366 -11.00 -24.14 12.85
C THR A 366 -10.55 -22.70 12.62
N SER A 367 -10.53 -22.28 11.36
CA SER A 367 -10.28 -20.90 10.98
C SER A 367 -11.46 -20.33 10.20
N ILE A 368 -11.81 -19.08 10.50
CA ILE A 368 -12.85 -18.32 9.81
C ILE A 368 -12.17 -17.15 9.10
N ILE A 369 -12.20 -17.17 7.77
CA ILE A 369 -11.86 -16.02 6.95
C ILE A 369 -13.04 -15.06 7.05
N CYS A 370 -12.89 -14.02 7.88
CA CYS A 370 -13.98 -13.12 8.25
C CYS A 370 -13.73 -11.74 7.67
N GLU A 371 -14.60 -11.29 6.76
CA GLU A 371 -14.51 -9.93 6.19
C GLU A 371 -14.80 -8.83 7.23
N ASN A 372 -15.49 -9.19 8.31
CA ASN A 372 -15.98 -8.23 9.31
C ASN A 372 -15.90 -8.80 10.73
N PRO A 373 -14.71 -8.88 11.35
CA PRO A 373 -14.53 -9.52 12.66
C PRO A 373 -15.37 -8.93 13.79
N CYS A 374 -15.87 -7.70 13.65
CA CYS A 374 -16.72 -7.06 14.66
C CYS A 374 -18.11 -7.70 14.82
N VAL A 375 -18.52 -8.60 13.90
CA VAL A 375 -19.76 -9.39 14.08
C VAL A 375 -19.56 -10.58 15.01
N ILE A 376 -18.32 -10.97 15.29
CA ILE A 376 -18.00 -12.05 16.22
C ILE A 376 -18.27 -11.54 17.65
N PRO A 377 -19.03 -12.24 18.50
CA PRO A 377 -19.24 -11.87 19.91
C PRO A 377 -17.92 -11.79 20.71
N GLU A 378 -17.83 -10.90 21.71
CA GLU A 378 -16.59 -10.65 22.50
C GLU A 378 -16.15 -11.86 23.33
N ASP A 379 -17.11 -12.67 23.75
CA ASP A 379 -16.95 -13.90 24.53
C ASP A 379 -16.58 -15.12 23.66
N THR A 380 -16.42 -14.94 22.36
CA THR A 380 -15.99 -16.04 21.47
C THR A 380 -14.52 -16.36 21.74
N PRO A 381 -14.16 -17.62 22.07
CA PRO A 381 -12.76 -18.03 22.25
C PRO A 381 -12.04 -18.02 20.89
N ALA A 382 -11.45 -16.88 20.55
CA ALA A 382 -10.85 -16.63 19.24
C ALA A 382 -9.57 -15.81 19.30
N MET A 383 -8.63 -16.13 18.41
CA MET A 383 -7.45 -15.31 18.10
C MET A 383 -7.61 -14.63 16.74
N TYR A 384 -7.28 -13.35 16.65
CA TYR A 384 -7.47 -12.48 15.49
C TYR A 384 -6.16 -12.19 14.76
N ILE A 385 -6.16 -12.43 13.45
CA ILE A 385 -5.04 -12.17 12.54
C ILE A 385 -5.51 -11.20 11.46
N ASN A 386 -4.96 -9.99 11.42
CA ASN A 386 -5.27 -9.02 10.37
C ASN A 386 -4.19 -9.03 9.27
N LEU A 387 -4.63 -9.28 8.03
CA LEU A 387 -3.79 -9.26 6.84
C LEU A 387 -3.83 -7.86 6.20
N CYS A 388 -3.24 -6.87 6.87
CA CYS A 388 -3.39 -5.44 6.54
C CYS A 388 -2.77 -4.99 5.19
N GLU A 389 -1.88 -5.77 4.59
CA GLU A 389 -0.98 -5.26 3.55
C GLU A 389 -1.42 -5.60 2.12
N LYS A 390 -1.57 -4.58 1.28
CA LYS A 390 -1.63 -4.69 -0.20
C LYS A 390 -0.22 -4.96 -0.76
N VAL A 391 0.44 -6.00 -0.27
CA VAL A 391 1.77 -6.42 -0.78
C VAL A 391 1.58 -7.42 -1.92
N ASN A 392 2.62 -7.63 -2.71
CA ASN A 392 2.65 -8.74 -3.66
C ASN A 392 2.69 -10.07 -2.89
N ILE A 393 1.51 -10.63 -2.66
CA ILE A 393 1.27 -11.83 -1.84
C ILE A 393 1.59 -13.13 -2.61
N GLY A 394 2.01 -13.04 -3.88
CA GLY A 394 2.28 -14.20 -4.73
C GLY A 394 1.01 -14.81 -5.33
N ASP A 395 1.18 -15.88 -6.10
CA ASP A 395 0.09 -16.61 -6.75
C ASP A 395 -0.52 -17.65 -5.78
N PRO A 396 -1.81 -17.52 -5.39
CA PRO A 396 -2.47 -18.45 -4.48
C PRO A 396 -2.42 -19.91 -4.93
N ASP A 397 -2.51 -20.19 -6.24
CA ASP A 397 -2.51 -21.56 -6.76
C ASP A 397 -1.11 -22.19 -6.62
N LYS A 398 -0.08 -21.41 -6.92
CA LYS A 398 1.32 -21.80 -6.72
C LYS A 398 1.61 -22.05 -5.25
N LEU A 399 1.16 -21.16 -4.36
CA LEU A 399 1.33 -21.30 -2.92
C LEU A 399 0.65 -22.57 -2.41
N GLN A 400 -0.62 -22.80 -2.78
CA GLN A 400 -1.37 -23.98 -2.37
C GLN A 400 -0.69 -25.29 -2.81
N ARG A 401 -0.13 -25.31 -4.02
CA ARG A 401 0.64 -26.44 -4.52
C ARG A 401 1.86 -26.72 -3.65
N PHE A 402 2.70 -25.71 -3.38
CA PHE A 402 3.88 -25.90 -2.52
C PHE A 402 3.50 -26.29 -1.09
N SER A 403 2.42 -25.72 -0.53
CA SER A 403 1.92 -26.13 0.78
C SER A 403 1.47 -27.60 0.78
N GLY A 404 0.78 -28.06 -0.27
CA GLY A 404 0.37 -29.46 -0.39
C GLY A 404 1.52 -30.45 -0.60
N GLU A 405 2.53 -30.07 -1.40
CA GLU A 405 3.76 -30.86 -1.57
C GLU A 405 4.50 -30.97 -0.24
N PHE A 406 4.62 -29.87 0.51
CA PHE A 406 5.26 -29.84 1.82
C PHE A 406 4.53 -30.70 2.85
N ASP A 407 3.19 -30.60 2.94
CA ASP A 407 2.39 -31.42 3.84
C ASP A 407 2.58 -32.92 3.57
N SER A 408 2.58 -33.31 2.30
CA SER A 408 2.72 -34.71 1.89
C SER A 408 4.11 -35.25 2.24
N ALA A 409 5.16 -34.46 2.02
CA ALA A 409 6.52 -34.80 2.42
C ALA A 409 6.70 -34.85 3.95
N LEU A 410 6.05 -33.95 4.68
CA LEU A 410 6.05 -33.96 6.15
C LEU A 410 5.35 -35.20 6.72
N ILE A 411 4.19 -35.56 6.17
CA ILE A 411 3.47 -36.79 6.53
C ILE A 411 4.35 -38.02 6.28
N GLN A 412 4.97 -38.11 5.09
CA GLN A 412 5.88 -39.22 4.77
C GLN A 412 7.07 -39.29 5.74
N ALA A 413 7.68 -38.14 6.08
CA ALA A 413 8.77 -38.09 7.05
C ALA A 413 8.34 -38.63 8.43
N ILE A 414 7.12 -38.28 8.88
CA ILE A 414 6.55 -38.77 10.14
C ILE A 414 6.23 -40.27 10.09
N VAL A 415 5.68 -40.78 8.98
CA VAL A 415 5.39 -42.21 8.80
C VAL A 415 6.67 -43.04 8.82
N ASN A 416 7.73 -42.53 8.18
CA ASN A 416 9.01 -43.23 8.09
C ASN A 416 9.78 -43.24 9.42
N ASP A 417 9.61 -42.22 10.26
CA ASP A 417 10.30 -42.11 11.55
C ASP A 417 9.44 -41.48 12.65
N PRO A 418 8.41 -42.20 13.13
CA PRO A 418 7.48 -41.69 14.13
C PRO A 418 8.14 -41.47 15.49
N THR A 419 9.19 -42.22 15.82
CA THR A 419 9.88 -42.15 17.12
C THR A 419 10.64 -40.84 17.28
N ASN A 420 11.44 -40.45 16.27
CA ASN A 420 12.18 -39.20 16.34
C ASN A 420 11.26 -37.98 16.27
N MET A 421 10.18 -38.06 15.48
CA MET A 421 9.18 -36.98 15.43
C MET A 421 8.46 -36.80 16.77
N LEU A 422 8.12 -37.90 17.47
CA LEU A 422 7.57 -37.82 18.82
C LEU A 422 8.56 -37.20 19.82
N ALA A 423 9.85 -37.54 19.73
CA ALA A 423 10.89 -36.94 20.58
C ALA A 423 11.05 -35.45 20.29
N PHE A 424 11.04 -35.04 19.02
CA PHE A 424 11.09 -33.65 18.60
C PHE A 424 9.90 -32.86 19.14
N ILE A 425 8.67 -33.37 18.95
CA ILE A 425 7.44 -32.71 19.44
C ILE A 425 7.49 -32.55 20.97
N LYS A 426 7.92 -33.58 21.71
CA LYS A 426 8.08 -33.51 23.16
C LYS A 426 9.09 -32.46 23.60
N ASN A 427 10.22 -32.36 22.90
CA ASN A 427 11.24 -31.34 23.21
C ASN A 427 10.75 -29.93 22.88
N ALA A 428 10.08 -29.75 21.73
CA ALA A 428 9.48 -28.47 21.35
C ALA A 428 8.36 -28.04 22.32
N LEU A 429 7.55 -28.99 22.81
CA LEU A 429 6.54 -28.76 23.84
C LEU A 429 7.17 -28.34 25.17
N LYS A 430 8.22 -29.03 25.62
CA LYS A 430 8.96 -28.64 26.84
C LYS A 430 9.52 -27.22 26.74
N ALA A 431 10.08 -26.84 25.58
CA ALA A 431 10.56 -25.49 25.34
C ALA A 431 9.41 -24.47 25.39
N ALA A 432 8.26 -24.78 24.77
CA ALA A 432 7.07 -23.95 24.82
C ALA A 432 6.50 -23.81 26.24
N ASP A 433 6.54 -24.88 27.05
CA ASP A 433 6.10 -24.88 28.45
C ASP A 433 6.97 -23.93 29.29
N ILE A 434 8.30 -24.01 29.17
CA ILE A 434 9.23 -23.14 29.91
C ILE A 434 8.93 -21.66 29.64
N GLU A 435 8.65 -21.31 28.39
CA GLU A 435 8.32 -19.94 27.99
C GLU A 435 6.91 -19.49 28.43
N THR A 436 5.97 -20.42 28.63
CA THR A 436 4.58 -20.12 29.04
C THR A 436 4.35 -20.16 30.55
N LEU A 437 5.29 -20.68 31.35
CA LEU A 437 5.25 -20.68 32.83
C LEU A 437 5.16 -19.28 33.48
N THR A 438 5.49 -18.22 32.75
CA THR A 438 5.39 -16.82 33.23
C THR A 438 3.97 -16.23 33.12
N ILE A 439 3.02 -16.97 32.52
CA ILE A 439 1.66 -16.51 32.22
C ILE A 439 0.69 -17.60 32.70
N GLN A 440 0.55 -17.77 34.02
CA GLN A 440 -0.54 -18.59 34.55
C GLN A 440 -1.88 -17.88 34.27
N ASN A 441 -2.85 -18.62 33.72
CA ASN A 441 -4.22 -18.19 33.36
C ASN A 441 -4.40 -17.39 32.05
N SER A 442 -3.96 -17.90 30.89
CA SER A 442 -4.47 -17.43 29.59
C SER A 442 -5.38 -18.47 28.95
N GLU A 443 -6.60 -18.07 28.55
CA GLU A 443 -7.64 -18.92 27.92
C GLU A 443 -7.22 -19.55 26.56
N ASN A 444 -6.04 -19.19 26.03
CA ASN A 444 -5.51 -19.60 24.72
C ASN A 444 -4.17 -20.36 24.81
N ILE A 445 -3.88 -21.00 25.94
CA ILE A 445 -2.57 -21.62 26.19
C ILE A 445 -2.27 -22.79 25.24
N ASN A 446 -3.26 -23.60 24.88
CA ASN A 446 -3.04 -24.76 24.00
C ASN A 446 -2.78 -24.31 22.56
N ALA A 447 -3.56 -23.36 22.04
CA ALA A 447 -3.32 -22.77 20.72
C ALA A 447 -1.90 -22.19 20.61
N LYS A 448 -1.43 -21.47 21.64
CA LYS A 448 -0.06 -20.94 21.70
C LYS A 448 1.00 -22.06 21.65
N LYS A 449 0.82 -23.14 22.42
CA LYS A 449 1.74 -24.30 22.38
C LYS A 449 1.78 -24.95 21.01
N MET A 450 0.62 -25.15 20.38
CA MET A 450 0.51 -25.73 19.03
C MET A 450 1.24 -24.87 17.99
N ILE A 451 1.02 -23.55 18.00
CA ILE A 451 1.70 -22.60 17.10
C ILE A 451 3.21 -22.65 17.29
N ARG A 452 3.70 -22.73 18.55
CA ARG A 452 5.14 -22.79 18.85
C ARG A 452 5.84 -24.03 18.31
N VAL A 453 5.21 -25.19 18.46
CA VAL A 453 5.76 -26.43 17.92
C VAL A 453 5.80 -26.36 16.39
N ALA A 454 4.75 -25.85 15.75
CA ALA A 454 4.75 -25.67 14.30
C ALA A 454 5.82 -24.68 13.80
N ILE A 455 6.03 -23.56 14.51
CA ILE A 455 7.11 -22.61 14.21
C ILE A 455 8.48 -23.29 14.31
N SER A 456 8.69 -24.16 15.31
CA SER A 456 9.96 -24.88 15.48
C SER A 456 10.26 -25.79 14.28
N ILE A 457 9.23 -26.43 13.72
CA ILE A 457 9.34 -27.22 12.47
C ILE A 457 9.65 -26.30 11.29
N MET A 458 8.89 -25.21 11.13
CA MET A 458 9.11 -24.25 10.05
C MET A 458 10.53 -23.66 10.07
N PHE A 459 11.04 -23.35 11.26
CA PHE A 459 12.38 -22.80 11.44
C PHE A 459 13.45 -23.84 11.07
N SER A 460 13.26 -25.09 11.49
CA SER A 460 14.18 -26.20 11.15
C SER A 460 14.32 -26.44 9.65
N TYR A 461 13.27 -26.14 8.87
CA TYR A 461 13.25 -26.26 7.42
C TYR A 461 13.47 -24.93 6.68
N GLY A 462 13.79 -23.83 7.38
CA GLY A 462 14.07 -22.53 6.76
C GLY A 462 12.85 -21.83 6.14
N LEU A 463 11.63 -22.19 6.56
CA LEU A 463 10.39 -21.57 6.07
C LEU A 463 10.07 -20.23 6.76
N ILE A 464 10.64 -19.99 7.93
CA ILE A 464 10.46 -18.76 8.73
C ILE A 464 11.79 -18.28 9.29
N SER A 465 11.99 -16.97 9.34
CA SER A 465 13.16 -16.32 9.91
C SER A 465 13.03 -16.09 11.42
N GLU A 466 14.16 -15.73 12.06
CA GLU A 466 14.18 -15.36 13.48
C GLU A 466 13.36 -14.08 13.76
N GLU A 467 13.40 -13.12 12.85
CA GLU A 467 12.64 -11.86 12.95
C GLU A 467 11.14 -12.11 12.87
N GLU A 468 10.68 -12.84 11.84
CA GLU A 468 9.26 -13.21 11.69
C GLU A 468 8.77 -14.04 12.87
N THR A 469 9.61 -14.92 13.40
CA THR A 469 9.32 -15.67 14.62
C THR A 469 9.04 -14.71 15.76
N LYS A 470 9.97 -13.78 16.07
CA LYS A 470 9.81 -12.76 17.13
C LYS A 470 8.52 -11.94 16.97
N SER A 471 8.14 -11.58 15.73
CA SER A 471 6.89 -10.88 15.46
C SER A 471 5.66 -11.71 15.85
N ILE A 472 5.61 -13.00 15.47
CA ILE A 472 4.54 -13.91 15.88
C ILE A 472 4.51 -14.05 17.41
N LEU A 473 5.67 -14.14 18.07
CA LEU A 473 5.74 -14.26 19.53
C LEU A 473 5.20 -13.02 20.24
N THR A 474 5.51 -11.84 19.70
CA THR A 474 5.01 -10.56 20.20
C THR A 474 3.51 -10.46 20.02
N TRP A 475 2.99 -10.83 18.83
CA TRP A 475 1.55 -10.88 18.58
C TRP A 475 0.81 -11.83 19.54
N MET A 476 1.36 -13.02 19.81
CA MET A 476 0.77 -13.96 20.79
C MET A 476 0.75 -13.40 22.23
N LYS A 477 1.61 -12.43 22.56
CA LYS A 477 1.68 -11.81 23.89
C LYS A 477 0.72 -10.63 24.05
N SER A 478 0.52 -9.82 23.01
CA SER A 478 -0.14 -8.51 23.14
C SER A 478 -1.21 -8.18 22.09
N GLY A 479 -1.47 -9.06 21.11
CA GLY A 479 -2.25 -8.71 19.92
C GLY A 479 -3.20 -9.77 19.39
N SER A 480 -3.34 -10.92 20.05
CA SER A 480 -4.28 -11.97 19.60
C SER A 480 -5.75 -11.57 19.74
N ASP A 481 -6.08 -10.61 20.60
CA ASP A 481 -7.47 -10.26 20.93
C ASP A 481 -7.88 -8.89 20.34
N ASN A 482 -6.98 -8.27 19.56
CA ASN A 482 -7.10 -6.88 19.12
C ASN A 482 -8.08 -6.77 17.94
N ARG A 483 -9.35 -6.53 18.25
CA ARG A 483 -10.43 -6.30 17.29
C ARG A 483 -11.07 -4.94 17.53
N ASP A 484 -11.45 -4.23 16.47
CA ASP A 484 -12.26 -3.03 16.61
C ASP A 484 -13.67 -3.41 17.13
N ASP A 485 -14.20 -2.63 18.07
CA ASP A 485 -15.61 -2.74 18.42
C ASP A 485 -16.50 -2.35 17.24
N SER A 486 -17.73 -2.87 17.19
CA SER A 486 -18.63 -2.68 16.04
C SER A 486 -18.88 -1.21 15.67
N VAL A 487 -18.82 -0.27 16.62
CA VAL A 487 -19.02 1.15 16.34
C VAL A 487 -17.77 1.74 15.71
N THR A 488 -16.59 1.46 16.29
CA THR A 488 -15.30 1.93 15.77
C THR A 488 -15.02 1.35 14.37
N ALA A 489 -15.34 0.07 14.14
CA ALA A 489 -15.20 -0.56 12.83
C ALA A 489 -16.06 0.12 11.75
N ILE A 490 -17.34 0.41 12.04
CA ILE A 490 -18.22 1.15 11.11
C ILE A 490 -17.66 2.54 10.80
N PHE A 491 -17.16 3.23 11.84
CA PHE A 491 -16.61 4.58 11.71
C PHE A 491 -15.37 4.59 10.80
N ASN A 492 -14.42 3.69 11.06
CA ASN A 492 -13.18 3.56 10.28
C ASN A 492 -13.46 3.18 8.82
N ASP A 493 -14.33 2.19 8.58
CA ASP A 493 -14.74 1.77 7.23
C ASP A 493 -15.39 2.93 6.45
N PHE A 494 -16.28 3.68 7.10
CA PHE A 494 -16.90 4.87 6.48
C PHE A 494 -15.86 5.93 6.08
N ILE A 495 -14.93 6.27 6.98
CA ILE A 495 -13.88 7.26 6.72
C ILE A 495 -13.00 6.82 5.56
N ASN A 496 -12.59 5.55 5.54
CA ASN A 496 -11.74 4.99 4.51
C ASN A 496 -12.43 5.06 3.13
N VAL A 497 -13.68 4.59 3.05
CA VAL A 497 -14.48 4.61 1.80
C VAL A 497 -14.69 6.04 1.30
N LEU A 498 -15.03 6.98 2.19
CA LEU A 498 -15.24 8.37 1.80
C LEU A 498 -13.95 8.99 1.23
N ASN A 499 -12.83 8.80 1.93
CA ASN A 499 -11.55 9.35 1.50
C ASN A 499 -11.08 8.75 0.17
N GLU A 500 -11.32 7.46 -0.06
CA GLU A 500 -11.03 6.80 -1.33
C GLU A 500 -11.88 7.39 -2.48
N LEU A 501 -13.18 7.60 -2.26
CA LEU A 501 -14.09 8.16 -3.26
C LEU A 501 -13.70 9.60 -3.67
N ILE A 502 -13.19 10.39 -2.72
CA ILE A 502 -12.66 11.73 -3.00
C ILE A 502 -11.29 11.64 -3.69
N ALA A 503 -10.42 10.73 -3.23
CA ALA A 503 -9.08 10.57 -3.77
C ALA A 503 -9.11 10.17 -5.25
N THR A 504 -10.00 9.25 -5.61
CA THR A 504 -10.22 8.75 -6.98
C THR A 504 -11.00 9.71 -7.87
N GLY A 505 -11.53 10.82 -7.33
CA GLY A 505 -12.32 11.80 -8.08
C GLY A 505 -13.73 11.33 -8.45
N ILE A 506 -14.19 10.19 -7.92
CA ILE A 506 -15.58 9.74 -8.04
C ILE A 506 -16.50 10.75 -7.37
N PHE A 507 -16.11 11.21 -6.19
CA PHE A 507 -16.69 12.36 -5.52
C PHE A 507 -15.85 13.60 -5.80
N LYS A 508 -16.49 14.62 -6.38
CA LYS A 508 -15.92 15.96 -6.55
C LYS A 508 -16.31 16.82 -5.36
N ILE A 509 -15.49 17.79 -5.00
CA ILE A 509 -15.83 18.74 -3.92
C ILE A 509 -16.01 20.12 -4.53
N THR A 510 -17.03 20.82 -4.08
CA THR A 510 -17.39 22.16 -4.52
C THR A 510 -17.60 23.08 -3.32
N THR A 511 -17.60 24.40 -3.50
CA THR A 511 -17.91 25.34 -2.42
C THR A 511 -19.42 25.55 -2.29
N GLN A 512 -19.89 25.88 -1.09
CA GLN A 512 -21.29 26.28 -0.91
C GLN A 512 -21.61 27.57 -1.66
N LYS A 513 -20.68 28.53 -1.62
CA LYS A 513 -20.80 29.85 -2.26
C LYS A 513 -19.61 30.07 -3.19
N GLY A 514 -19.84 30.72 -4.31
CA GLY A 514 -18.81 31.02 -5.32
C GLY A 514 -18.38 29.80 -6.14
N PHE A 515 -17.35 30.00 -6.96
CA PHE A 515 -16.79 28.97 -7.82
C PHE A 515 -15.84 28.05 -7.02
N PRO A 516 -15.83 26.72 -7.27
CA PRO A 516 -16.60 26.00 -8.27
C PRO A 516 -18.06 25.86 -7.85
N TYR A 517 -18.97 26.04 -8.82
CA TYR A 517 -20.40 25.99 -8.59
C TYR A 517 -20.89 24.54 -8.46
N TYR A 518 -21.86 24.37 -7.57
CA TYR A 518 -22.53 23.10 -7.38
C TYR A 518 -23.27 22.68 -8.66
N LYS A 519 -23.27 21.38 -8.94
CA LYS A 519 -24.00 20.79 -10.07
C LYS A 519 -25.06 19.84 -9.53
N LEU A 520 -26.31 20.09 -9.90
CA LEU A 520 -27.45 19.27 -9.49
C LEU A 520 -27.26 17.82 -9.97
N GLN A 521 -27.62 16.84 -9.12
CA GLN A 521 -27.59 15.40 -9.44
C GLN A 521 -26.21 14.93 -9.91
N SER A 522 -25.15 15.58 -9.42
CA SER A 522 -23.78 15.19 -9.71
C SER A 522 -23.18 14.51 -8.49
N LYS A 523 -22.10 13.75 -8.69
CA LYS A 523 -21.35 13.12 -7.60
C LYS A 523 -20.50 14.16 -6.85
N THR A 524 -21.14 15.20 -6.31
CA THR A 524 -20.48 16.38 -5.74
C THR A 524 -20.84 16.56 -4.27
N ILE A 525 -19.81 16.77 -3.46
CA ILE A 525 -19.90 17.12 -2.05
C ILE A 525 -19.76 18.64 -1.94
N VAL A 526 -20.65 19.28 -1.18
CA VAL A 526 -20.59 20.73 -0.96
C VAL A 526 -19.85 21.01 0.35
N TYR A 527 -18.77 21.79 0.29
CA TYR A 527 -18.02 22.24 1.45
C TYR A 527 -18.43 23.67 1.83
N ASP A 528 -18.78 23.88 3.11
CA ASP A 528 -19.23 25.18 3.63
C ASP A 528 -18.21 25.87 4.57
N GLY A 529 -16.98 25.36 4.66
CA GLY A 529 -15.95 25.86 5.56
C GLY A 529 -15.74 24.99 6.81
N PHE A 530 -16.69 24.12 7.14
CA PHE A 530 -16.53 23.16 8.25
C PHE A 530 -17.11 21.79 7.93
N TRP A 531 -18.25 21.75 7.25
CA TRP A 531 -19.01 20.54 6.91
C TRP A 531 -18.83 20.15 5.45
N LEU A 532 -18.77 18.85 5.23
CA LEU A 532 -18.98 18.16 3.97
C LEU A 532 -20.47 17.80 3.88
N ASN A 533 -21.15 18.33 2.87
CA ASN A 533 -22.58 18.19 2.69
C ASN A 533 -22.86 17.24 1.51
N PHE A 534 -23.60 16.18 1.78
CA PHE A 534 -23.89 15.07 0.88
C PHE A 534 -25.36 15.05 0.48
N GLU A 535 -25.67 14.98 -0.81
CA GLU A 535 -27.02 14.62 -1.24
C GLU A 535 -27.37 13.19 -0.76
N PRO A 536 -28.66 12.90 -0.48
CA PRO A 536 -29.11 11.57 -0.06
C PRO A 536 -28.65 10.43 -0.96
N GLU A 537 -28.56 10.64 -2.26
CA GLU A 537 -28.22 9.67 -3.30
C GLU A 537 -26.74 9.25 -3.24
N LEU A 538 -25.86 10.11 -2.68
CA LEU A 538 -24.44 9.77 -2.52
C LEU A 538 -24.22 8.69 -1.46
N TRP A 539 -25.16 8.51 -0.53
CA TRP A 539 -25.08 7.45 0.46
C TRP A 539 -25.08 6.07 -0.17
N ASP A 540 -25.81 5.84 -1.25
CA ASP A 540 -25.83 4.53 -1.91
C ASP A 540 -24.44 4.15 -2.44
N TYR A 541 -23.67 5.11 -2.96
CA TYR A 541 -22.30 4.89 -3.41
C TYR A 541 -21.34 4.49 -2.28
N ILE A 542 -21.52 5.09 -1.11
CA ILE A 542 -20.76 4.79 0.11
C ILE A 542 -21.19 3.41 0.63
N LEU A 543 -22.49 3.21 0.83
CA LEU A 543 -23.07 1.97 1.33
C LEU A 543 -22.71 0.78 0.45
N MET A 544 -22.66 0.91 -0.88
CA MET A 544 -22.23 -0.17 -1.78
C MET A 544 -20.79 -0.63 -1.51
N ARG A 545 -19.90 0.26 -1.05
CA ARG A 545 -18.47 -0.01 -0.83
C ARG A 545 -18.11 -0.37 0.60
N MET A 546 -18.91 0.01 1.58
CA MET A 546 -18.71 -0.38 2.97
C MET A 546 -18.83 -1.89 3.16
N ARG A 547 -17.94 -2.47 3.97
CA ARG A 547 -17.94 -3.90 4.31
C ARG A 547 -18.73 -4.17 5.60
N THR A 548 -18.63 -3.24 6.55
CA THR A 548 -19.13 -3.41 7.93
C THR A 548 -20.65 -3.29 8.05
N CYS A 549 -21.28 -2.41 7.27
CA CYS A 549 -22.68 -2.01 7.45
C CYS A 549 -23.31 -1.52 6.14
N LYS A 550 -24.60 -1.82 5.92
CA LYS A 550 -25.39 -1.28 4.80
C LYS A 550 -26.52 -0.36 5.24
N LYS A 551 -26.62 -0.06 6.55
CA LYS A 551 -27.65 0.80 7.12
C LYS A 551 -27.10 2.19 7.48
N LYS A 552 -27.53 3.22 6.74
CA LYS A 552 -27.17 4.62 6.97
C LYS A 552 -27.26 5.05 8.44
N TYR A 553 -28.36 4.74 9.14
CA TYR A 553 -28.55 5.20 10.52
C TYR A 553 -27.51 4.62 11.49
N LYS A 554 -26.94 3.43 11.23
CA LYS A 554 -25.89 2.84 12.06
C LYS A 554 -24.57 3.59 11.89
N ILE A 555 -24.27 4.06 10.66
CA ILE A 555 -23.10 4.91 10.37
C ILE A 555 -23.23 6.24 11.11
N LEU A 556 -24.41 6.87 11.04
CA LEU A 556 -24.66 8.13 11.74
C LEU A 556 -24.52 7.99 13.26
N LYS A 557 -24.99 6.88 13.85
CA LYS A 557 -24.75 6.56 15.27
C LYS A 557 -23.28 6.32 15.59
N ALA A 558 -22.54 5.68 14.68
CA ALA A 558 -21.10 5.45 14.85
C ALA A 558 -20.32 6.78 14.85
N LEU A 559 -20.62 7.66 13.89
CA LEU A 559 -20.11 9.04 13.86
C LEU A 559 -20.44 9.77 15.18
N GLU A 560 -21.68 9.68 15.67
CA GLU A 560 -22.07 10.36 16.92
C GLU A 560 -21.28 9.85 18.14
N LYS A 561 -20.97 8.55 18.22
CA LYS A 561 -20.25 7.96 19.36
C LYS A 561 -18.75 8.21 19.29
N CYS A 562 -18.13 8.06 18.11
CA CYS A 562 -16.67 8.13 17.93
C CYS A 562 -16.13 9.57 17.83
N MET A 563 -16.96 10.54 17.43
CA MET A 563 -16.53 11.93 17.30
C MET A 563 -16.45 12.64 18.66
N GLU A 564 -15.51 13.58 18.80
CA GLU A 564 -15.45 14.46 19.98
C GLU A 564 -16.71 15.33 20.10
N LYS A 565 -17.08 15.73 21.32
CA LYS A 565 -18.34 16.45 21.61
C LYS A 565 -18.58 17.67 20.73
N ASN A 566 -17.54 18.43 20.38
CA ASN A 566 -17.62 19.64 19.57
C ASN A 566 -17.92 19.38 18.07
N HIS A 567 -17.79 18.12 17.63
CA HIS A 567 -18.01 17.70 16.25
C HIS A 567 -19.23 16.78 16.10
N ARG A 568 -20.01 16.56 17.18
CA ARG A 568 -21.24 15.78 17.17
C ARG A 568 -22.43 16.62 16.68
N GLN A 569 -23.34 16.00 15.94
CA GLN A 569 -24.64 16.57 15.59
C GLN A 569 -25.78 15.71 16.13
N LYS A 570 -26.83 16.36 16.65
CA LYS A 570 -28.10 15.70 16.99
C LYS A 570 -28.91 15.34 15.75
N GLU A 571 -28.84 16.16 14.69
CA GLU A 571 -29.47 15.91 13.40
C GLU A 571 -28.46 16.15 12.26
N TYR A 572 -28.14 15.08 11.52
CA TYR A 572 -27.21 15.15 10.39
C TYR A 572 -27.85 15.68 9.11
N LYS A 573 -29.19 15.76 9.04
CA LYS A 573 -29.92 16.19 7.85
C LYS A 573 -30.32 17.65 7.98
N ARG A 574 -30.02 18.48 6.98
CA ARG A 574 -30.45 19.88 6.92
C ARG A 574 -30.62 20.34 5.48
N ASN A 575 -31.24 21.49 5.28
CA ASN A 575 -31.27 22.17 3.98
C ASN A 575 -30.18 23.24 3.96
N ILE A 576 -29.49 23.35 2.83
CA ILE A 576 -28.49 24.39 2.59
C ILE A 576 -28.77 25.06 1.25
N ASP A 577 -28.51 26.37 1.18
CA ASP A 577 -28.54 27.10 -0.08
C ASP A 577 -27.16 27.06 -0.72
N VAL A 578 -27.12 26.70 -2.01
CA VAL A 578 -25.88 26.50 -2.78
C VAL A 578 -25.92 27.28 -4.09
N ASP A 579 -24.77 27.83 -4.47
CA ASP A 579 -24.62 28.52 -5.75
C ASP A 579 -24.45 27.50 -6.89
N ILE A 580 -25.34 27.54 -7.89
CA ILE A 580 -25.24 26.72 -9.12
C ILE A 580 -24.65 27.49 -10.31
N ALA A 581 -24.68 28.82 -10.21
CA ALA A 581 -24.10 29.75 -11.18
C ALA A 581 -23.94 31.12 -10.49
N PRO A 582 -23.24 32.09 -11.12
CA PRO A 582 -23.13 33.43 -10.54
C PRO A 582 -24.51 34.02 -10.23
N LYS A 583 -24.75 34.36 -8.95
CA LYS A 583 -26.01 34.94 -8.43
C LYS A 583 -27.25 34.03 -8.57
N ILE A 584 -27.10 32.74 -8.85
CA ILE A 584 -28.22 31.79 -8.91
C ILE A 584 -28.03 30.76 -7.79
N GLN A 585 -29.00 30.72 -6.88
CA GLN A 585 -29.01 29.82 -5.73
C GLN A 585 -30.20 28.87 -5.78
N ILE A 586 -29.98 27.68 -5.24
CA ILE A 586 -31.03 26.70 -4.97
C ILE A 586 -30.86 26.15 -3.56
N SER A 587 -31.97 25.74 -2.94
CA SER A 587 -31.93 25.03 -1.66
C SER A 587 -31.93 23.53 -1.91
N ILE A 588 -30.97 22.82 -1.31
CA ILE A 588 -30.84 21.36 -1.41
C ILE A 588 -30.88 20.73 -0.03
N SER A 589 -31.46 19.52 0.07
CA SER A 589 -31.47 18.75 1.31
C SER A 589 -30.25 17.84 1.36
N VAL A 590 -29.46 17.94 2.43
CA VAL A 590 -28.15 17.28 2.54
C VAL A 590 -27.97 16.60 3.89
N PHE A 591 -27.04 15.66 3.93
CA PHE A 591 -26.42 15.14 5.16
C PHE A 591 -25.09 15.85 5.39
N SER A 592 -24.84 16.37 6.59
CA SER A 592 -23.64 17.16 6.91
C SER A 592 -22.71 16.39 7.82
N ILE A 593 -21.44 16.25 7.43
CA ILE A 593 -20.43 15.52 8.20
C ILE A 593 -19.18 16.41 8.29
N PRO A 594 -18.51 16.52 9.44
CA PRO A 594 -17.45 17.50 9.59
C PRO A 594 -16.21 17.10 8.79
N SER A 595 -15.53 18.08 8.21
CA SER A 595 -14.38 17.87 7.32
C SER A 595 -13.13 17.29 8.01
N ILE A 596 -13.09 17.25 9.34
CA ILE A 596 -11.98 16.67 10.13
C ILE A 596 -11.77 15.16 9.86
N ILE A 597 -12.78 14.47 9.32
CA ILE A 597 -12.65 13.06 8.95
C ILE A 597 -11.84 12.84 7.67
N LEU A 598 -11.47 13.90 6.96
CA LEU A 598 -10.65 13.80 5.76
C LEU A 598 -9.19 13.54 6.13
N TYR A 599 -8.56 12.65 5.38
CA TYR A 599 -7.12 12.52 5.41
C TYR A 599 -6.43 13.81 4.96
N PRO A 600 -5.20 14.08 5.42
CA PRO A 600 -4.48 15.31 5.12
C PRO A 600 -4.46 15.66 3.63
N SER A 601 -4.27 14.67 2.75
CA SER A 601 -4.25 14.88 1.29
C SER A 601 -5.59 15.37 0.72
N ASN A 602 -6.71 14.90 1.26
CA ASN A 602 -8.04 15.32 0.82
C ASN A 602 -8.44 16.64 1.49
N LEU A 603 -8.01 16.88 2.73
CA LEU A 603 -8.21 18.16 3.41
C LEU A 603 -7.53 19.31 2.65
N GLU A 604 -6.32 19.08 2.12
CA GLU A 604 -5.64 20.06 1.26
C GLU A 604 -6.43 20.38 -0.01
N LYS A 605 -7.00 19.36 -0.68
CA LYS A 605 -7.89 19.59 -1.84
C LYS A 605 -9.07 20.50 -1.49
N VAL A 606 -9.63 20.35 -0.28
CA VAL A 606 -10.71 21.20 0.21
C VAL A 606 -10.22 22.63 0.47
N ARG A 607 -9.04 22.79 1.10
CA ARG A 607 -8.43 24.10 1.36
C ARG A 607 -8.09 24.85 0.08
N GLU A 608 -7.70 24.14 -0.98
CA GLU A 608 -7.39 24.72 -2.29
C GLU A 608 -8.63 25.23 -3.06
N LEU A 609 -9.85 24.83 -2.67
CA LEU A 609 -11.08 25.25 -3.37
C LEU A 609 -11.26 26.77 -3.42
N LYS A 610 -10.78 27.50 -2.42
CA LYS A 610 -10.82 28.98 -2.41
C LYS A 610 -10.06 29.60 -3.58
N TYR A 611 -9.14 28.86 -4.20
CA TYR A 611 -8.34 29.30 -5.34
C TYR A 611 -8.80 28.69 -6.67
N ALA A 612 -9.88 27.90 -6.70
CA ALA A 612 -10.28 27.12 -7.87
C ALA A 612 -10.52 27.96 -9.13
N GLY A 613 -10.97 29.21 -9.00
CA GLY A 613 -11.15 30.14 -10.12
C GLY A 613 -9.84 30.56 -10.81
N TYR A 614 -8.72 30.48 -10.08
CA TYR A 614 -7.38 30.86 -10.56
C TYR A 614 -6.51 29.64 -10.88
N GLN A 615 -6.95 28.43 -10.52
CA GLN A 615 -6.24 27.19 -10.83
C GLN A 615 -6.44 26.79 -12.29
N LEU A 616 -5.34 26.70 -13.03
CA LEU A 616 -5.32 26.23 -14.41
C LEU A 616 -4.50 24.95 -14.50
N THR A 617 -5.04 23.91 -15.13
CA THR A 617 -4.22 22.76 -15.53
C THR A 617 -3.12 23.21 -16.50
N LYS A 618 -2.03 22.44 -16.62
CA LYS A 618 -0.94 22.75 -17.58
C LYS A 618 -1.45 22.90 -19.02
N VAL A 619 -2.49 22.15 -19.40
CA VAL A 619 -3.14 22.23 -20.72
C VAL A 619 -3.92 23.53 -20.88
N GLU A 620 -4.75 23.91 -19.89
CA GLU A 620 -5.48 25.18 -19.92
C GLU A 620 -4.52 26.37 -19.96
N ALA A 621 -3.46 26.34 -19.15
CA ALA A 621 -2.44 27.38 -19.11
C ALA A 621 -1.74 27.57 -20.46
N ALA A 622 -1.39 26.48 -21.16
CA ALA A 622 -0.78 26.54 -22.48
C ALA A 622 -1.71 27.16 -23.53
N ASN A 623 -3.01 26.82 -23.50
CA ASN A 623 -4.00 27.31 -24.47
C ASN A 623 -4.19 28.83 -24.43
N ILE A 624 -4.00 29.44 -23.26
CA ILE A 624 -4.14 30.89 -23.07
C ILE A 624 -2.81 31.63 -23.03
N LYS A 625 -1.69 30.93 -23.30
CA LYS A 625 -0.32 31.47 -23.15
C LYS A 625 -0.12 32.13 -21.78
N LEU A 626 -0.51 31.42 -20.73
CA LEU A 626 -0.35 31.89 -19.36
C LEU A 626 1.13 32.09 -19.06
N ARG A 627 1.47 33.21 -18.41
CA ARG A 627 2.72 33.37 -17.67
C ARG A 627 2.51 32.83 -16.26
N PRO A 628 3.03 31.64 -15.92
CA PRO A 628 2.88 31.11 -14.57
C PRO A 628 3.72 31.94 -13.58
N LEU A 629 3.18 32.03 -12.37
CA LEU A 629 3.85 32.63 -11.21
C LEU A 629 4.14 31.55 -10.18
N VAL A 630 3.16 30.71 -9.87
CA VAL A 630 3.32 29.61 -8.92
C VAL A 630 2.49 28.40 -9.33
N MET A 631 2.78 27.25 -8.75
CA MET A 631 1.98 26.02 -8.86
C MET A 631 1.33 25.63 -7.53
N ASN A 632 0.35 24.74 -7.59
CA ASN A 632 -0.18 24.11 -6.37
C ASN A 632 0.82 23.08 -5.81
N ARG A 633 0.63 22.64 -4.56
CA ARG A 633 1.57 21.72 -3.90
C ARG A 633 1.76 20.40 -4.66
N ALA A 634 0.73 19.93 -5.36
CA ALA A 634 0.78 18.71 -6.16
C ALA A 634 1.49 18.88 -7.52
N GLY A 635 1.82 20.11 -7.94
CA GLY A 635 2.42 20.41 -9.24
C GLY A 635 1.51 20.14 -10.44
N THR A 636 0.20 20.03 -10.20
CA THR A 636 -0.81 19.70 -11.23
C THR A 636 -1.45 20.93 -11.86
N CYS A 637 -1.50 22.04 -11.12
CA CYS A 637 -2.14 23.29 -11.52
C CYS A 637 -1.18 24.47 -11.37
N LEU A 638 -1.31 25.44 -12.27
CA LEU A 638 -0.58 26.69 -12.31
C LEU A 638 -1.51 27.86 -11.98
N TYR A 639 -0.92 28.89 -11.37
CA TYR A 639 -1.51 30.19 -11.12
C TYR A 639 -0.65 31.22 -11.82
N GLY A 640 -1.26 32.16 -12.55
CA GLY A 640 -0.49 33.11 -13.34
C GLY A 640 -1.31 34.19 -13.99
N GLN A 641 -0.72 34.85 -14.97
CA GLN A 641 -1.29 35.99 -15.69
C GLN A 641 -1.42 35.69 -17.19
N ASN A 642 -2.51 36.11 -17.80
CA ASN A 642 -2.57 36.25 -19.26
C ASN A 642 -1.68 37.43 -19.69
N MET A 643 -0.91 37.23 -20.76
CA MET A 643 -0.02 38.20 -21.38
C MET A 643 -0.76 39.23 -22.27
N GLU A 644 -1.37 40.25 -21.67
CA GLU A 644 -1.90 41.43 -22.36
C GLU A 644 -0.80 42.51 -22.60
N PRO A 645 -0.78 43.22 -23.75
CA PRO A 645 0.30 44.16 -24.11
C PRO A 645 0.49 45.37 -23.19
N ASP A 646 -0.60 45.92 -22.65
CA ASP A 646 -0.57 47.22 -21.93
C ASP A 646 -0.58 47.09 -20.40
N LEU A 647 -0.35 45.87 -19.88
CA LEU A 647 -0.31 45.63 -18.43
C LEU A 647 1.09 45.87 -17.87
N ASN A 648 1.13 46.44 -16.66
CA ASN A 648 2.35 46.53 -15.87
C ASN A 648 2.64 45.17 -15.22
N TYR A 649 3.75 44.53 -15.64
CA TYR A 649 4.22 43.23 -15.15
C TYR A 649 5.38 43.33 -14.15
N HIS A 650 5.69 44.52 -13.64
CA HIS A 650 6.72 44.68 -12.61
C HIS A 650 6.34 43.90 -11.35
N GLN A 651 7.32 43.18 -10.80
CA GLN A 651 7.17 42.32 -9.63
C GLN A 651 8.13 42.74 -8.54
N LEU A 652 7.60 42.83 -7.32
CA LEU A 652 8.41 42.91 -6.10
C LEU A 652 8.44 41.52 -5.47
N ILE A 653 9.64 41.04 -5.18
CA ILE A 653 9.90 39.74 -4.58
C ILE A 653 10.50 40.00 -3.19
N SER A 654 9.83 39.54 -2.14
CA SER A 654 10.25 39.79 -0.76
C SER A 654 10.28 38.49 0.05
N GLY A 655 11.14 38.44 1.06
CA GLY A 655 11.19 37.37 2.04
C GLY A 655 12.57 37.25 2.65
N ASP A 656 12.66 36.48 3.74
CA ASP A 656 13.91 36.24 4.46
C ASP A 656 14.97 35.56 3.56
N SER A 657 16.22 35.57 3.99
CA SER A 657 17.31 34.86 3.33
C SER A 657 16.98 33.36 3.18
N ARG A 658 17.34 32.78 2.03
CA ARG A 658 17.12 31.36 1.68
C ARG A 658 15.66 30.89 1.59
N SER A 659 14.70 31.81 1.59
CA SER A 659 13.26 31.49 1.52
C SER A 659 12.79 30.96 0.15
N GLY A 660 13.53 31.24 -0.93
CA GLY A 660 13.21 30.77 -2.29
C GLY A 660 13.23 31.83 -3.40
N LYS A 661 13.51 33.11 -3.07
CA LYS A 661 13.50 34.25 -4.00
C LYS A 661 14.26 34.00 -5.32
N SER A 662 15.55 33.68 -5.23
CA SER A 662 16.40 33.51 -6.42
C SER A 662 16.00 32.29 -7.28
N THR A 663 15.35 31.27 -6.69
CA THR A 663 14.79 30.15 -7.45
C THR A 663 13.63 30.62 -8.32
N TYR A 664 12.69 31.37 -7.73
CA TYR A 664 11.57 31.97 -8.45
C TYR A 664 12.03 32.91 -9.55
N GLU A 665 13.01 33.77 -9.29
CA GLU A 665 13.58 34.64 -10.33
C GLU A 665 14.18 33.83 -11.49
N GLY A 666 14.83 32.70 -11.19
CA GLY A 666 15.38 31.78 -12.19
C GLY A 666 14.30 31.17 -13.06
N GLU A 667 13.23 30.67 -12.45
CA GLU A 667 12.04 30.16 -13.16
C GLU A 667 11.43 31.24 -14.07
N GLN A 668 11.26 32.45 -13.54
CA GLN A 668 10.73 33.58 -14.32
C GLN A 668 11.65 34.03 -15.45
N ALA A 669 12.97 33.98 -15.27
CA ALA A 669 13.95 34.29 -16.31
C ALA A 669 13.87 33.28 -17.46
N VAL A 670 13.80 32.00 -17.14
CA VAL A 670 13.67 30.92 -18.12
C VAL A 670 12.34 31.02 -18.86
N ASP A 671 11.25 31.31 -18.17
CA ASP A 671 9.94 31.51 -18.79
C ASP A 671 9.91 32.73 -19.71
N ALA A 672 10.55 33.84 -19.33
CA ALA A 672 10.70 34.99 -20.20
C ALA A 672 11.46 34.62 -21.48
N ALA A 673 12.57 33.89 -21.37
CA ALA A 673 13.37 33.45 -22.50
C ALA A 673 12.62 32.47 -23.43
N ILE A 674 11.82 31.56 -22.87
CA ILE A 674 10.95 30.65 -23.63
C ILE A 674 9.89 31.42 -24.42
N ASN A 675 9.41 32.54 -23.86
CA ASN A 675 8.47 33.46 -24.52
C ASN A 675 9.16 34.50 -25.42
N ASP A 676 10.39 34.22 -25.84
CA ASP A 676 11.20 35.04 -26.75
C ASP A 676 11.62 36.42 -26.20
N GLU A 677 11.45 36.66 -24.90
CA GLU A 677 11.89 37.90 -24.24
C GLU A 677 13.40 37.87 -23.96
N GLN A 678 14.04 39.03 -24.09
CA GLN A 678 15.43 39.19 -23.67
C GLN A 678 15.49 39.44 -22.16
N VAL A 679 16.32 38.70 -21.43
CA VAL A 679 16.49 38.85 -19.98
C VAL A 679 17.86 39.41 -19.66
N LEU A 680 17.88 40.45 -18.83
CA LEU A 680 19.08 41.05 -18.25
C LEU A 680 19.05 40.85 -16.75
N ILE A 681 20.04 40.14 -16.22
CA ILE A 681 20.24 39.96 -14.79
C ILE A 681 21.50 40.74 -14.42
N VAL A 682 21.39 41.65 -13.45
CA VAL A 682 22.54 42.41 -12.96
C VAL A 682 22.91 41.88 -11.57
N ASP A 683 24.12 41.33 -11.47
CA ASP A 683 24.61 40.58 -10.33
C ASP A 683 25.69 41.38 -9.58
N ASN A 684 25.34 41.87 -8.38
CA ASN A 684 26.22 42.72 -7.57
C ASN A 684 26.90 42.01 -6.40
N ASP A 685 26.29 40.94 -5.91
CA ASP A 685 26.72 40.19 -4.73
C ASP A 685 27.22 38.78 -5.08
N GLY A 686 27.11 38.38 -6.35
CA GLY A 686 27.53 37.07 -6.87
C GLY A 686 26.44 35.99 -6.77
N SER A 687 25.21 36.36 -6.36
CA SER A 687 24.09 35.42 -6.19
C SER A 687 23.68 34.75 -7.51
N TRP A 688 24.05 35.35 -8.64
CA TRP A 688 23.80 34.87 -10.00
C TRP A 688 25.05 34.40 -10.75
N SER A 689 26.16 34.19 -10.04
CA SER A 689 27.35 33.57 -10.65
C SER A 689 27.02 32.23 -11.32
N GLU A 690 27.77 31.84 -12.36
CA GLU A 690 27.52 30.59 -13.09
C GLU A 690 27.46 29.37 -12.16
N ARG A 691 28.31 29.35 -11.13
CA ARG A 691 28.30 28.32 -10.09
C ARG A 691 26.98 28.26 -9.32
N GLU A 692 26.42 29.42 -8.94
CA GLU A 692 25.17 29.49 -8.20
C GLU A 692 23.96 29.12 -9.07
N VAL A 693 23.94 29.58 -10.32
CA VAL A 693 22.86 29.22 -11.28
C VAL A 693 22.85 27.72 -11.54
N ARG A 694 24.02 27.08 -11.72
CA ARG A 694 24.14 25.61 -11.91
C ARG A 694 23.69 24.78 -10.70
N LYS A 695 23.60 25.37 -9.50
CA LYS A 695 23.02 24.68 -8.33
C LYS A 695 21.48 24.64 -8.36
N ARG A 696 20.85 25.56 -9.09
CA ARG A 696 19.39 25.82 -9.01
C ARG A 696 18.65 25.42 -10.28
N LEU A 697 19.30 25.47 -11.44
CA LEU A 697 18.70 25.17 -12.74
C LEU A 697 19.40 24.00 -13.45
N PRO A 698 18.66 23.21 -14.27
CA PRO A 698 19.26 22.14 -15.07
C PRO A 698 20.30 22.65 -16.08
N GLU A 699 21.40 21.92 -16.25
CA GLU A 699 22.49 22.31 -17.18
C GLU A 699 21.99 22.55 -18.61
N SER A 700 21.06 21.72 -19.10
CA SER A 700 20.49 21.87 -20.44
C SER A 700 19.76 23.21 -20.66
N ILE A 701 19.19 23.78 -19.60
CA ILE A 701 18.53 25.10 -19.65
C ILE A 701 19.58 26.20 -19.64
N ILE A 702 20.60 26.07 -18.79
CA ILE A 702 21.70 27.03 -18.66
C ILE A 702 22.46 27.14 -19.99
N ASP A 703 22.89 26.01 -20.53
CA ASP A 703 23.65 25.97 -21.77
C ASP A 703 22.84 26.45 -22.98
N LYS A 704 21.51 26.33 -22.94
CA LYS A 704 20.63 26.83 -24.00
C LYS A 704 20.35 28.33 -23.92
N TYR A 705 20.13 28.89 -22.73
CA TYR A 705 19.59 30.24 -22.59
C TYR A 705 20.54 31.25 -21.96
N PHE A 706 21.55 30.84 -21.18
CA PHE A 706 22.37 31.75 -20.39
C PHE A 706 23.69 32.14 -21.06
N SER A 707 24.05 33.41 -20.92
CA SER A 707 25.37 33.99 -21.19
C SER A 707 25.84 34.74 -19.95
N PHE A 708 27.10 34.54 -19.55
CA PHE A 708 27.69 35.22 -18.40
C PHE A 708 28.71 36.25 -18.86
N TRP A 709 28.66 37.45 -18.29
CA TRP A 709 29.58 38.55 -18.55
C TRP A 709 30.13 39.09 -17.23
N SER A 710 31.45 39.09 -17.07
CA SER A 710 32.12 39.59 -15.87
C SER A 710 32.86 40.88 -16.20
N ILE A 711 32.42 42.01 -15.65
CA ILE A 711 33.01 43.32 -15.93
C ILE A 711 34.50 43.38 -15.59
N PRO A 712 34.96 42.88 -14.42
CA PRO A 712 36.40 42.92 -14.07
C PRO A 712 37.28 42.11 -15.02
N LYS A 713 36.72 41.10 -15.70
CA LYS A 713 37.48 40.20 -16.60
C LYS A 713 37.37 40.59 -18.08
N MET A 714 36.21 41.12 -18.48
CA MET A 714 35.84 41.33 -19.89
C MET A 714 35.67 42.80 -20.25
N GLY A 715 35.72 43.70 -19.28
CA GLY A 715 35.39 45.11 -19.45
C GLY A 715 33.90 45.39 -19.45
N LEU A 716 33.55 46.65 -19.70
CA LEU A 716 32.16 47.06 -19.82
C LEU A 716 31.49 46.38 -21.03
N PRO A 717 30.23 45.92 -20.91
CA PRO A 717 29.54 45.18 -21.98
C PRO A 717 29.12 46.09 -23.16
N VAL A 718 28.94 47.38 -22.89
CA VAL A 718 28.44 48.38 -23.83
C VAL A 718 29.12 49.73 -23.61
N ASN A 719 29.18 50.55 -24.66
CA ASN A 719 29.59 51.94 -24.51
C ASN A 719 28.50 52.72 -23.75
N LEU A 720 28.77 53.10 -22.50
CA LEU A 720 27.85 53.87 -21.66
C LEU A 720 27.57 55.28 -22.21
N ALA A 721 28.43 55.80 -23.09
CA ALA A 721 28.25 57.07 -23.79
C ALA A 721 27.75 56.89 -25.23
N ASP A 722 27.19 55.72 -25.59
CA ASP A 722 26.64 55.48 -26.91
C ASP A 722 25.46 56.41 -27.24
N VAL A 723 25.69 57.27 -28.23
CA VAL A 723 24.76 58.27 -28.74
C VAL A 723 24.39 58.05 -30.21
N SER A 724 24.72 56.87 -30.76
CA SER A 724 24.51 56.54 -32.18
C SER A 724 23.04 56.57 -32.60
N ASP A 725 22.14 56.19 -31.68
CA ASP A 725 20.68 56.15 -31.92
C ASP A 725 19.96 57.47 -31.56
N CYS A 726 20.66 58.56 -31.24
CA CYS A 726 20.03 59.84 -30.88
C CYS A 726 19.78 60.74 -32.09
N ASP A 727 18.61 61.38 -32.14
CA ASP A 727 18.19 62.22 -33.26
C ASP A 727 18.85 63.61 -33.24
N ASP A 728 19.10 64.18 -32.05
CA ASP A 728 19.65 65.53 -31.92
C ASP A 728 20.64 65.70 -30.75
N VAL A 729 21.36 66.83 -30.75
CA VAL A 729 22.39 67.16 -29.74
C VAL A 729 21.81 67.29 -28.33
N THR A 730 20.55 67.72 -28.18
CA THR A 730 19.89 67.83 -26.87
C THR A 730 19.72 66.44 -26.27
N GLU A 731 19.24 65.49 -27.06
CA GLU A 731 19.07 64.11 -26.66
C GLU A 731 20.40 63.43 -26.32
N LYS A 732 21.44 63.64 -27.16
CA LYS A 732 22.81 63.17 -26.88
C LYS A 732 23.30 63.65 -25.51
N LYS A 733 23.05 64.92 -25.18
CA LYS A 733 23.44 65.51 -23.90
C LYS A 733 22.64 64.93 -22.73
N ASP A 734 21.33 64.75 -22.90
CA ASP A 734 20.47 64.19 -21.85
C ASP A 734 20.81 62.74 -21.54
N ARG A 735 21.13 61.94 -22.57
CA ARG A 735 21.58 60.54 -22.40
C ARG A 735 22.87 60.44 -21.59
N ILE A 736 23.92 61.15 -22.01
CA ILE A 736 25.22 61.14 -21.31
C ILE A 736 25.05 61.71 -19.89
N LYS A 737 24.27 62.78 -19.73
CA LYS A 737 23.97 63.36 -18.41
C LYS A 737 23.25 62.37 -17.51
N SER A 738 22.28 61.60 -18.02
CA SER A 738 21.54 60.62 -17.22
C SER A 738 22.48 59.56 -16.64
N VAL A 739 23.41 59.03 -17.44
CA VAL A 739 24.41 58.06 -16.98
C VAL A 739 25.37 58.67 -15.98
N LEU A 740 25.93 59.85 -16.27
CA LEU A 740 26.86 60.54 -15.35
C LEU A 740 26.20 61.00 -14.04
N SER A 741 24.88 61.21 -14.05
CA SER A 741 24.13 61.52 -12.83
C SER A 741 24.10 60.32 -11.86
N CYS A 742 24.08 59.09 -12.39
CA CYS A 742 24.19 57.87 -11.59
C CYS A 742 25.57 57.76 -10.93
N ALA A 743 26.65 58.03 -11.67
CA ALA A 743 28.01 58.07 -11.13
C ALA A 743 28.14 59.08 -9.97
N ALA A 744 27.45 60.22 -10.05
CA ALA A 744 27.49 61.25 -9.02
C ALA A 744 26.53 61.02 -7.83
N ARG A 745 25.58 60.06 -7.93
CA ARG A 745 24.43 59.75 -7.02
C ARG A 745 23.49 60.90 -6.64
N SER A 746 23.94 62.14 -6.72
CA SER A 746 23.11 63.35 -6.62
C SER A 746 23.88 64.54 -7.20
N LEU A 747 23.27 65.20 -8.18
CA LEU A 747 23.75 66.45 -8.74
C LEU A 747 22.90 67.59 -8.17
N GLY A 748 23.52 68.57 -7.52
CA GLY A 748 22.84 69.83 -7.21
C GLY A 748 22.53 70.61 -8.49
N ASP A 749 21.54 71.51 -8.46
CA ASP A 749 21.09 72.27 -9.64
C ASP A 749 22.22 72.96 -10.42
N LYS A 750 23.18 73.55 -9.68
CA LYS A 750 24.37 74.18 -10.27
C LYS A 750 25.29 73.15 -10.94
N GLN A 751 25.55 72.02 -10.28
CA GLN A 751 26.38 70.94 -10.82
C GLN A 751 25.74 70.32 -12.08
N GLY A 752 24.42 70.09 -12.07
CA GLY A 752 23.69 69.53 -13.21
C GLY A 752 23.71 70.44 -14.44
N LYS A 753 23.59 71.77 -14.26
CA LYS A 753 23.71 72.75 -15.36
C LYS A 753 25.13 72.83 -15.92
N VAL A 754 26.12 72.83 -15.04
CA VAL A 754 27.55 72.83 -15.44
C VAL A 754 27.89 71.56 -16.22
N LEU A 755 27.49 70.39 -15.70
CA LEU A 755 27.68 69.10 -16.38
C LEU A 755 27.05 69.11 -17.78
N TYR A 756 25.79 69.54 -17.89
CA TYR A 756 25.10 69.64 -19.18
C TYR A 756 25.82 70.56 -20.18
N LYS A 757 26.37 71.69 -19.71
CA LYS A 757 27.16 72.59 -20.57
C LYS A 757 28.45 71.92 -21.05
N ARG A 758 29.19 71.25 -20.16
CA ARG A 758 30.48 70.60 -20.48
C ARG A 758 30.33 69.37 -21.38
N ILE A 759 29.28 68.57 -21.21
CA ILE A 759 28.92 67.51 -22.17
C ILE A 759 28.71 68.09 -23.57
N GLY A 760 28.06 69.24 -23.69
CA GLY A 760 27.87 69.92 -24.97
C GLY A 760 29.16 70.44 -25.61
N VAL A 761 30.21 70.70 -24.83
CA VAL A 761 31.55 71.04 -25.36
C VAL A 761 32.25 69.77 -25.83
N MET A 762 32.21 68.69 -25.03
CA MET A 762 32.77 67.39 -25.37
C MET A 762 32.21 66.83 -26.68
N LEU A 763 30.88 66.87 -26.86
CA LEU A 763 30.21 66.42 -28.08
C LEU A 763 30.64 67.19 -29.34
N LYS A 764 30.97 68.48 -29.20
CA LYS A 764 31.45 69.29 -30.34
C LYS A 764 32.89 68.95 -30.74
N ASP A 765 33.70 68.50 -29.80
CA ASP A 765 35.11 68.21 -29.98
C ASP A 765 35.36 66.79 -30.48
N LYS A 766 34.66 65.80 -29.90
CA LYS A 766 34.83 64.36 -30.20
C LYS A 766 33.80 63.75 -31.15
N ASN A 767 32.77 64.50 -31.54
CA ASN A 767 31.62 63.99 -32.31
C ASN A 767 30.97 62.78 -31.62
N ASP A 768 30.76 61.65 -32.31
CA ASP A 768 30.07 60.46 -31.75
C ASP A 768 31.02 59.36 -31.21
N ASP A 769 32.34 59.50 -31.37
CA ASP A 769 33.33 58.56 -30.80
C ASP A 769 33.72 59.00 -29.38
N ILE A 770 32.79 58.80 -28.44
CA ILE A 770 32.91 59.25 -27.04
C ILE A 770 32.95 58.05 -26.09
N ASN A 771 33.85 58.10 -25.12
CA ASN A 771 33.83 57.26 -23.92
C ASN A 771 33.31 58.07 -22.72
N ILE A 772 32.61 57.42 -21.79
CA ILE A 772 32.10 58.05 -20.57
C ILE A 772 33.20 58.75 -19.73
N CYS A 773 34.44 58.24 -19.75
CA CYS A 773 35.60 58.80 -19.05
C CYS A 773 36.11 60.12 -19.66
N ASP A 774 35.78 60.39 -20.92
CA ASP A 774 36.24 61.60 -21.62
C ASP A 774 35.81 62.89 -20.92
N ILE A 775 34.67 62.85 -20.22
CA ILE A 775 34.14 64.01 -19.51
C ILE A 775 35.12 64.60 -18.48
N LEU A 776 36.01 63.77 -17.91
CA LEU A 776 36.99 64.21 -16.91
C LEU A 776 37.98 65.23 -17.46
N ALA A 777 38.28 65.19 -18.77
CA ALA A 777 39.13 66.15 -19.46
C ALA A 777 38.45 67.52 -19.68
N TYR A 778 37.10 67.55 -19.67
CA TYR A 778 36.30 68.76 -19.89
C TYR A 778 35.83 69.43 -18.59
N LEU A 779 36.20 68.88 -17.42
CA LEU A 779 35.92 69.46 -16.11
C LEU A 779 37.19 70.15 -15.57
N GLU A 780 37.12 71.47 -15.41
CA GLU A 780 38.28 72.29 -15.02
C GLU A 780 38.62 72.16 -13.52
N LYS A 781 39.89 71.85 -13.21
CA LYS A 781 40.38 71.72 -11.82
C LYS A 781 40.42 73.05 -11.04
N LYS A 782 40.37 74.21 -11.73
CA LYS A 782 40.48 75.54 -11.12
C LYS A 782 39.12 76.13 -10.68
N ASP A 783 38.02 75.63 -11.22
CA ASP A 783 36.65 76.04 -10.85
C ASP A 783 36.15 75.11 -9.74
N GLU A 784 35.76 75.65 -8.59
CA GLU A 784 35.40 74.83 -7.41
C GLU A 784 34.17 73.93 -7.66
N VAL A 785 33.19 74.37 -8.45
CA VAL A 785 31.98 73.58 -8.75
C VAL A 785 32.32 72.45 -9.72
N GLN A 786 33.14 72.73 -10.73
CA GLN A 786 33.63 71.73 -11.68
C GLN A 786 34.59 70.74 -11.02
N LYS A 787 35.48 71.19 -10.13
CA LYS A 787 36.38 70.34 -9.35
C LYS A 787 35.59 69.39 -8.46
N ALA A 788 34.63 69.90 -7.66
CA ALA A 788 33.81 69.05 -6.81
C ALA A 788 32.95 68.05 -7.59
N LEU A 789 32.50 68.42 -8.79
CA LEU A 789 31.80 67.50 -9.70
C LEU A 789 32.75 66.45 -10.28
N ARG A 790 33.96 66.86 -10.68
CA ARG A 790 35.01 65.97 -11.18
C ARG A 790 35.38 64.93 -10.13
N ASP A 791 35.70 65.36 -8.91
CA ASP A 791 36.11 64.47 -7.82
C ASP A 791 35.01 63.43 -7.50
N LYS A 792 33.72 63.80 -7.59
CA LYS A 792 32.59 62.85 -7.42
C LYS A 792 32.52 61.79 -8.52
N ILE A 793 32.70 62.20 -9.78
CA ILE A 793 32.55 61.31 -10.94
C ILE A 793 33.81 60.45 -11.10
N GLU A 794 35.00 61.05 -10.95
CA GLU A 794 36.30 60.41 -11.08
C GLU A 794 36.42 59.21 -10.13
N GLY A 795 35.98 59.33 -8.87
CA GLY A 795 36.03 58.22 -7.90
C GLY A 795 35.21 56.98 -8.28
N VAL A 796 34.30 57.07 -9.28
CA VAL A 796 33.58 55.93 -9.87
C VAL A 796 34.20 55.53 -11.21
N LEU A 797 34.67 56.48 -12.02
CA LEU A 797 35.20 56.22 -13.36
C LEU A 797 36.65 55.71 -13.38
N GLU A 798 37.47 55.99 -12.36
CA GLU A 798 38.85 55.47 -12.26
C GLU A 798 38.88 53.93 -12.36
N ASP A 799 37.89 53.25 -11.78
CA ASP A 799 37.76 51.80 -11.84
C ASP A 799 37.46 51.28 -13.27
N PHE A 800 37.06 52.16 -14.21
CA PHE A 800 36.83 51.83 -15.62
C PHE A 800 38.03 52.14 -16.53
N GLU A 801 38.98 52.99 -16.12
CA GLU A 801 40.10 53.42 -16.98
C GLU A 801 41.00 52.26 -17.38
N GLU A 802 41.16 51.26 -16.50
CA GLU A 802 41.94 50.05 -16.77
C GLU A 802 41.15 48.99 -17.57
N LEU A 803 39.85 49.18 -17.76
CA LEU A 803 39.01 48.23 -18.50
C LEU A 803 39.05 48.50 -20.01
N PRO A 804 38.96 47.44 -20.85
CA PRO A 804 38.79 47.60 -22.28
C PRO A 804 37.57 48.50 -22.59
N THR A 805 37.78 49.53 -23.41
CA THR A 805 36.71 50.43 -23.85
C THR A 805 35.82 49.71 -24.86
N PRO A 806 34.53 49.42 -24.54
CA PRO A 806 33.62 48.82 -25.51
C PRO A 806 33.21 49.85 -26.56
N LYS A 807 33.10 49.39 -27.82
CA LYS A 807 32.47 50.15 -28.91
C LYS A 807 31.05 49.67 -29.24
N THR A 808 30.57 48.67 -28.51
CA THR A 808 29.30 47.99 -28.77
C THR A 808 28.11 48.73 -28.17
N SER A 809 27.02 48.81 -28.94
CA SER A 809 25.71 49.26 -28.44
C SER A 809 25.00 48.13 -27.68
N TRP A 810 23.92 48.45 -26.96
CA TRP A 810 23.06 47.43 -26.33
C TRP A 810 22.47 46.45 -27.34
N ARG A 811 22.09 46.93 -28.53
CA ARG A 811 21.56 46.10 -29.61
C ARG A 811 22.58 45.05 -30.05
N GLU A 812 23.80 45.49 -30.35
CA GLU A 812 24.89 44.61 -30.78
C GLU A 812 25.24 43.62 -29.68
N PHE A 813 25.34 44.10 -28.43
CA PHE A 813 25.62 43.26 -27.29
C PHE A 813 24.59 42.13 -27.17
N PHE A 814 23.30 42.43 -27.10
CA PHE A 814 22.27 41.38 -26.99
C PHE A 814 22.20 40.46 -28.21
N SER A 815 22.41 40.98 -29.42
CA SER A 815 22.42 40.14 -30.64
C SER A 815 23.54 39.09 -30.64
N SER A 816 24.63 39.35 -29.91
CA SER A 816 25.77 38.45 -29.78
C SER A 816 25.64 37.44 -28.62
N LYS A 817 24.57 37.51 -27.83
CA LYS A 817 24.37 36.68 -26.62
C LYS A 817 23.12 35.82 -26.74
N LYS A 818 23.01 34.87 -25.80
CA LYS A 818 21.77 34.10 -25.60
C LYS A 818 20.69 34.97 -24.94
N LYS A 819 19.49 34.42 -24.82
CA LYS A 819 18.30 35.14 -24.34
C LYS A 819 18.41 35.66 -22.91
N ILE A 820 19.16 34.99 -22.03
CA ILE A 820 19.40 35.42 -20.65
C ILE A 820 20.86 35.83 -20.53
N VAL A 821 21.10 37.08 -20.15
CA VAL A 821 22.44 37.62 -19.94
C VAL A 821 22.58 38.00 -18.47
N VAL A 822 23.58 37.41 -17.81
CA VAL A 822 23.98 37.77 -16.45
C VAL A 822 25.21 38.65 -16.53
N ILE A 823 25.12 39.87 -16.01
CA ILE A 823 26.22 40.82 -15.92
C ILE A 823 26.66 40.93 -14.47
N SER A 824 27.82 40.38 -14.16
CA SER A 824 28.44 40.47 -12.85
C SER A 824 29.33 41.71 -12.77
N THR A 825 29.04 42.59 -11.81
CA THR A 825 29.83 43.79 -11.58
C THR A 825 31.15 43.47 -10.87
N GLY A 826 31.16 42.47 -9.99
CA GLY A 826 32.37 41.81 -9.48
C GLY A 826 33.34 42.70 -8.68
N PHE A 827 32.89 43.83 -8.16
CA PHE A 827 33.70 44.72 -7.33
C PHE A 827 33.68 44.29 -5.85
N ASP A 828 34.84 44.34 -5.18
CA ASP A 828 35.04 43.90 -3.77
C ASP A 828 34.19 44.64 -2.72
N SER A 829 33.47 45.68 -3.11
CA SER A 829 32.49 46.37 -2.25
C SER A 829 31.16 46.57 -2.96
N VAL A 830 30.07 46.16 -2.29
CA VAL A 830 28.67 46.35 -2.74
C VAL A 830 28.39 47.80 -3.13
N ALA A 831 28.99 48.75 -2.40
CA ALA A 831 28.87 50.17 -2.67
C ALA A 831 29.38 50.56 -4.07
N LYS A 832 30.51 50.00 -4.55
CA LYS A 832 31.04 50.32 -5.89
C LYS A 832 30.25 49.65 -7.02
N GLY A 833 29.88 48.38 -6.86
CA GLY A 833 29.08 47.63 -7.85
C GLY A 833 27.71 48.27 -8.15
N SER A 834 27.10 48.88 -7.13
CA SER A 834 25.82 49.59 -7.29
C SER A 834 25.87 50.78 -8.27
N TYR A 835 26.94 51.60 -8.28
CA TYR A 835 27.05 52.73 -9.21
C TYR A 835 27.10 52.25 -10.66
N VAL A 836 27.87 51.18 -10.92
CA VAL A 836 27.98 50.57 -12.25
C VAL A 836 26.64 50.02 -12.70
N THR A 837 25.91 49.36 -11.80
CA THR A 837 24.54 48.90 -12.06
C THR A 837 23.62 50.04 -12.44
N ASP A 838 23.60 51.12 -11.65
CA ASP A 838 22.73 52.27 -11.91
C ASP A 838 23.06 52.94 -13.26
N MET A 839 24.36 53.05 -13.60
CA MET A 839 24.82 53.57 -14.90
C MET A 839 24.40 52.67 -16.06
N LEU A 840 24.52 51.35 -15.92
CA LEU A 840 24.06 50.37 -16.92
C LEU A 840 22.54 50.46 -17.10
N LEU A 841 21.76 50.53 -16.02
CA LEU A 841 20.31 50.66 -16.06
C LEU A 841 19.86 51.98 -16.71
N ALA A 842 20.54 53.08 -16.42
CA ALA A 842 20.28 54.38 -17.06
C ALA A 842 20.56 54.35 -18.57
N SER A 843 21.70 53.77 -18.96
CA SER A 843 22.06 53.57 -20.37
C SER A 843 21.05 52.66 -21.08
N TYR A 844 20.66 51.56 -20.43
CA TYR A 844 19.70 50.58 -20.95
C TYR A 844 18.29 51.18 -21.14
N TYR A 845 17.84 51.99 -20.18
CA TYR A 845 16.57 52.70 -20.31
C TYR A 845 16.58 53.60 -21.56
N ALA A 846 17.65 54.35 -21.80
CA ALA A 846 17.78 55.22 -22.96
C ALA A 846 17.74 54.43 -24.29
N TYR A 847 18.40 53.27 -24.34
CA TYR A 847 18.29 52.32 -25.46
C TYR A 847 16.83 51.89 -25.70
N LYS A 848 16.11 51.51 -24.64
CA LYS A 848 14.73 51.04 -24.74
C LYS A 848 13.71 52.11 -25.13
N GLN A 849 14.01 53.39 -24.95
CA GLN A 849 13.15 54.47 -25.45
C GLN A 849 13.09 54.50 -26.98
N HIS A 850 14.15 54.05 -27.67
CA HIS A 850 14.25 54.04 -29.13
C HIS A 850 13.78 52.72 -29.76
N PHE A 851 13.74 51.65 -28.96
CA PHE A 851 13.33 50.32 -29.41
C PHE A 851 12.24 49.70 -28.53
N PRO A 852 11.06 50.35 -28.38
CA PRO A 852 10.04 49.94 -27.42
C PRO A 852 9.36 48.60 -27.74
N GLU A 853 9.34 48.19 -29.00
CA GLU A 853 8.69 46.96 -29.50
C GLU A 853 9.26 45.65 -28.95
N THR A 854 10.52 45.64 -28.52
CA THR A 854 11.13 44.44 -27.91
C THR A 854 10.69 44.27 -26.45
N ARG A 855 10.30 43.05 -26.05
CA ARG A 855 9.97 42.75 -24.65
C ARG A 855 11.19 42.26 -23.90
N ASN A 856 11.53 42.97 -22.83
CA ASN A 856 12.73 42.67 -22.07
C ASN A 856 12.41 42.60 -20.58
N THR A 857 12.98 41.61 -19.90
CA THR A 857 12.86 41.42 -18.46
C THR A 857 14.18 41.78 -17.80
N ILE A 858 14.16 42.66 -16.80
CA ILE A 858 15.30 43.02 -15.96
C ILE A 858 15.11 42.37 -14.59
N ILE A 859 16.13 41.69 -14.08
CA ILE A 859 16.13 41.09 -12.75
C ILE A 859 17.23 41.75 -11.92
N LEU A 860 16.82 42.25 -10.75
CA LEU A 860 17.69 42.89 -9.76
C LEU A 860 17.51 42.19 -8.43
N ASP A 861 18.54 41.47 -8.00
CA ASP A 861 18.60 40.88 -6.66
C ASP A 861 19.14 41.90 -5.65
N GLU A 862 18.77 41.75 -4.39
CA GLU A 862 19.15 42.63 -3.26
C GLU A 862 19.04 44.14 -3.59
N ALA A 863 17.92 44.54 -4.19
CA ALA A 863 17.74 45.88 -4.73
C ALA A 863 17.75 47.01 -3.68
N GLN A 864 17.67 46.69 -2.40
CA GLN A 864 17.88 47.66 -1.32
C GLN A 864 19.30 48.25 -1.30
N ASP A 865 20.28 47.59 -1.92
CA ASP A 865 21.66 48.05 -2.01
C ASP A 865 21.89 49.04 -3.19
N LEU A 866 20.88 49.21 -4.06
CA LEU A 866 20.90 50.08 -5.24
C LEU A 866 20.29 51.47 -4.99
N ASP A 867 20.50 52.41 -5.92
CA ASP A 867 19.82 53.71 -5.83
C ASP A 867 18.34 53.60 -6.20
N ILE A 868 17.52 53.51 -5.17
CA ILE A 868 16.05 53.46 -5.22
C ILE A 868 15.40 54.83 -4.96
N SER A 869 16.18 55.91 -4.97
CA SER A 869 15.67 57.26 -4.73
C SER A 869 14.74 57.73 -5.85
N THR A 870 13.94 58.76 -5.58
CA THR A 870 13.07 59.37 -6.59
C THR A 870 13.91 59.87 -7.77
N ASP A 871 13.47 59.59 -9.00
CA ASP A 871 14.16 59.91 -10.26
C ASP A 871 15.48 59.17 -10.53
N SER A 872 15.81 58.17 -9.70
CA SER A 872 16.84 57.15 -10.00
C SER A 872 16.51 56.36 -11.28
N ALA A 873 17.48 55.60 -11.78
CA ALA A 873 17.29 54.74 -12.95
C ALA A 873 16.18 53.69 -12.70
N ILE A 874 16.20 53.05 -11.52
CA ILE A 874 15.22 52.04 -11.11
C ILE A 874 13.81 52.64 -11.03
N ASP A 875 13.65 53.79 -10.39
CA ASP A 875 12.36 54.47 -10.27
C ASP A 875 11.79 54.89 -11.64
N LYS A 876 12.64 55.37 -12.57
CA LYS A 876 12.24 55.67 -13.95
C LYS A 876 11.80 54.41 -14.70
N LEU A 877 12.55 53.32 -14.59
CA LEU A 877 12.21 52.04 -15.21
C LEU A 877 10.87 51.49 -14.70
N LEU A 878 10.61 51.56 -13.39
CA LEU A 878 9.34 51.11 -12.80
C LEU A 878 8.15 51.99 -13.19
N ARG A 879 8.32 53.31 -13.27
CA ARG A 879 7.22 54.25 -13.61
C ARG A 879 6.91 54.31 -15.11
N LYS A 880 7.95 54.21 -15.96
CA LYS A 880 7.84 54.49 -17.40
C LYS A 880 8.22 53.31 -18.29
N GLY A 881 9.00 52.36 -17.77
CA GLY A 881 9.55 51.25 -18.56
C GLY A 881 8.51 50.30 -19.15
N ALA A 882 7.37 50.09 -18.48
CA ALA A 882 6.30 49.24 -19.01
C ALA A 882 5.84 49.66 -20.42
N LYS A 883 5.77 50.98 -20.70
CA LYS A 883 5.40 51.52 -22.03
C LYS A 883 6.45 51.24 -23.11
N HIS A 884 7.67 50.92 -22.70
CA HIS A 884 8.79 50.60 -23.56
C HIS A 884 9.10 49.09 -23.56
N GLY A 885 8.14 48.25 -23.17
CA GLY A 885 8.31 46.79 -23.17
C GLY A 885 9.22 46.26 -22.07
N ILE A 886 9.47 47.03 -21.01
CA ILE A 886 10.31 46.60 -19.89
C ILE A 886 9.46 45.99 -18.78
N ARG A 887 9.82 44.79 -18.36
CA ARG A 887 9.39 44.15 -17.11
C ARG A 887 10.55 44.17 -16.13
N MET A 888 10.26 44.37 -14.85
CA MET A 888 11.27 44.33 -13.79
C MET A 888 10.85 43.32 -12.73
N LEU A 889 11.81 42.50 -12.29
CA LEU A 889 11.72 41.65 -11.11
C LEU A 889 12.74 42.20 -10.14
N ILE A 890 12.27 42.60 -8.97
CA ILE A 890 13.08 43.26 -7.97
C ILE A 890 12.96 42.46 -6.68
N ALA A 891 14.05 41.84 -6.24
CA ALA A 891 14.12 41.15 -4.97
C ALA A 891 14.68 42.02 -3.85
N THR A 892 14.13 41.85 -2.65
CA THR A 892 14.54 42.53 -1.40
C THR A 892 14.32 41.59 -0.23
N GLN A 893 15.06 41.76 0.86
CA GLN A 893 14.83 41.02 2.11
C GLN A 893 13.62 41.56 2.89
N HIS A 894 13.41 42.88 2.88
CA HIS A 894 12.35 43.55 3.64
C HIS A 894 11.24 44.12 2.76
N PHE A 895 10.02 44.18 3.32
CA PHE A 895 8.86 44.79 2.71
C PHE A 895 8.33 45.96 3.56
N SER A 896 8.44 47.19 3.06
CA SER A 896 7.93 48.40 3.74
C SER A 896 6.81 49.03 2.91
N ALA A 897 5.55 48.92 3.37
CA ALA A 897 4.39 49.19 2.53
C ALA A 897 4.01 50.68 2.40
N VAL A 898 4.36 51.56 3.36
CA VAL A 898 3.64 52.86 3.44
C VAL A 898 4.47 54.09 3.85
N LYS A 899 5.68 53.99 4.43
CA LYS A 899 6.36 55.20 4.98
C LYS A 899 7.79 55.48 4.52
N GLU A 900 8.48 54.51 3.92
CA GLU A 900 9.89 54.67 3.53
C GLU A 900 10.07 54.88 2.02
N LYS A 901 11.28 55.31 1.61
CA LYS A 901 11.64 55.48 0.19
C LYS A 901 11.36 54.21 -0.64
N LEU A 902 11.66 53.03 -0.07
CA LEU A 902 11.40 51.71 -0.63
C LEU A 902 9.94 51.51 -1.06
N GLY A 903 8.99 51.78 -0.15
CA GLY A 903 7.57 51.57 -0.41
C GLY A 903 6.99 52.45 -1.52
N LYS A 904 7.49 53.68 -1.67
CA LYS A 904 7.07 54.57 -2.77
C LYS A 904 7.55 54.11 -4.13
N THR A 905 8.82 53.68 -4.21
CA THR A 905 9.43 53.23 -5.46
C THR A 905 8.85 51.86 -5.88
N PHE A 906 8.75 50.92 -4.94
CA PHE A 906 8.25 49.57 -5.22
C PHE A 906 6.73 49.45 -5.28
N GLY A 907 5.98 50.45 -4.79
CA GLY A 907 4.54 50.54 -5.01
C GLY A 907 4.12 50.63 -6.49
N ASN A 908 5.08 50.89 -7.40
CA ASN A 908 4.87 50.79 -8.84
C ASN A 908 4.86 49.34 -9.36
N CYS A 909 5.24 48.34 -8.54
CA CYS A 909 5.10 46.93 -8.86
C CYS A 909 3.65 46.48 -8.65
N ARG A 910 3.05 45.89 -9.70
CA ARG A 910 1.64 45.49 -9.66
C ARG A 910 1.43 44.09 -9.09
N THR A 911 2.49 43.29 -9.03
CA THR A 911 2.48 41.94 -8.46
C THR A 911 3.51 41.86 -7.34
N LEU A 912 3.09 41.34 -6.18
CA LEU A 912 3.95 41.08 -5.04
C LEU A 912 4.08 39.57 -4.87
N ILE A 913 5.30 39.11 -4.74
CA ILE A 913 5.67 37.72 -4.48
C ILE A 913 6.34 37.71 -3.11
N ILE A 914 5.63 37.19 -2.13
CA ILE A 914 6.03 37.27 -0.73
C ILE A 914 6.33 35.85 -0.27
N PHE A 915 7.61 35.51 -0.25
CA PHE A 915 8.12 34.36 0.49
C PHE A 915 8.01 34.64 1.98
N ARG A 916 8.32 33.64 2.82
CA ARG A 916 8.30 33.77 4.28
C ARG A 916 8.94 35.11 4.72
N PRO A 917 8.14 36.08 5.20
CA PRO A 917 8.64 37.40 5.55
C PRO A 917 9.27 37.40 6.94
N GLU A 918 10.00 38.46 7.26
CA GLU A 918 10.40 38.72 8.64
C GLU A 918 9.20 39.14 9.50
N TYR A 919 9.28 38.89 10.81
CA TYR A 919 8.19 39.19 11.75
C TYR A 919 7.74 40.67 11.70
N VAL A 920 8.69 41.59 11.47
CA VAL A 920 8.44 43.03 11.40
C VAL A 920 7.51 43.42 10.25
N ASP A 921 7.48 42.64 9.17
CA ASP A 921 6.70 42.93 7.95
C ASP A 921 5.29 42.30 7.99
N PHE A 922 5.00 41.43 8.97
CA PHE A 922 3.74 40.69 9.04
C PHE A 922 2.51 41.58 9.04
N ALA A 923 2.53 42.67 9.81
CA ALA A 923 1.38 43.56 9.95
C ALA A 923 1.03 44.27 8.63
N ASP A 924 2.05 44.77 7.93
CA ASP A 924 1.89 45.49 6.67
C ASP A 924 1.41 44.55 5.55
N ILE A 925 2.01 43.35 5.46
CA ILE A 925 1.62 42.33 4.48
C ILE A 925 0.20 41.83 4.74
N SER A 926 -0.14 41.57 6.01
CA SER A 926 -1.48 41.09 6.38
C SER A 926 -2.54 42.13 6.03
N LYS A 927 -2.28 43.41 6.32
CA LYS A 927 -3.17 44.52 6.00
C LYS A 927 -3.38 44.71 4.50
N LEU A 928 -2.33 44.48 3.70
CA LEU A 928 -2.39 44.65 2.24
C LEU A 928 -3.08 43.46 1.54
N THR A 929 -2.79 42.24 1.97
CA THR A 929 -3.16 41.01 1.24
C THR A 929 -4.39 40.31 1.80
N GLY A 930 -4.79 40.63 3.03
CA GLY A 930 -5.87 39.97 3.77
C GLY A 930 -5.52 38.60 4.33
N VAL A 931 -4.25 38.16 4.22
CA VAL A 931 -3.76 36.91 4.81
C VAL A 931 -3.34 37.15 6.25
N ASP A 932 -3.68 36.23 7.15
CA ASP A 932 -3.33 36.36 8.57
C ASP A 932 -1.84 36.05 8.83
N SER A 933 -1.32 36.61 9.92
CA SER A 933 0.08 36.45 10.30
C SER A 933 0.50 35.01 10.60
N ALA A 934 -0.41 34.14 11.05
CA ALA A 934 -0.08 32.73 11.31
C ALA A 934 0.12 31.96 10.01
N THR A 935 -0.67 32.25 8.98
CA THR A 935 -0.44 31.74 7.62
C THR A 935 0.89 32.24 7.06
N LEU A 936 1.24 33.52 7.23
CA LEU A 936 2.55 34.05 6.75
C LEU A 936 3.74 33.39 7.47
N ALA A 937 3.64 33.18 8.78
CA ALA A 937 4.68 32.54 9.58
C ALA A 937 4.89 31.05 9.26
N SER A 938 3.89 30.40 8.68
CA SER A 938 3.90 28.97 8.33
C SER A 938 4.31 28.69 6.89
N LEU A 939 4.65 29.72 6.09
CA LEU A 939 5.17 29.51 4.74
C LEU A 939 6.45 28.67 4.78
N GLU A 940 6.42 27.56 4.04
CA GLU A 940 7.54 26.63 3.85
C GLU A 940 8.56 27.21 2.83
N GLN A 941 9.77 26.65 2.78
CA GLN A 941 10.77 27.07 1.79
C GLN A 941 10.27 26.77 0.36
N GLY A 942 10.38 27.75 -0.54
CA GLY A 942 9.83 27.64 -1.91
C GLY A 942 8.32 27.86 -2.00
N GLN A 943 7.64 28.06 -0.86
CA GLN A 943 6.24 28.47 -0.82
C GLN A 943 6.16 30.00 -0.71
N CYS A 944 5.29 30.62 -1.50
CA CYS A 944 5.08 32.06 -1.46
C CYS A 944 3.62 32.45 -1.65
N LEU A 945 3.31 33.62 -1.11
CA LEU A 945 2.08 34.35 -1.33
C LEU A 945 2.23 35.22 -2.58
N VAL A 946 1.31 35.08 -3.52
CA VAL A 946 1.21 35.94 -4.70
C VAL A 946 0.02 36.87 -4.52
N TYR A 947 0.29 38.17 -4.51
CA TYR A 947 -0.73 39.22 -4.49
C TYR A 947 -0.60 40.09 -5.74
N GLY A 948 -1.58 40.03 -6.62
CA GLY A 948 -1.51 40.76 -7.89
C GLY A 948 -2.66 40.43 -8.81
N LEU A 949 -2.51 40.80 -10.08
CA LEU A 949 -3.44 40.35 -11.10
C LEU A 949 -3.22 38.86 -11.38
N LEU A 950 -4.26 38.03 -11.31
CA LEU A 950 -4.22 36.62 -11.67
C LEU A 950 -5.34 36.31 -12.64
N TYR A 951 -5.10 35.41 -13.59
CA TYR A 951 -6.10 35.00 -14.55
C TYR A 951 -7.22 34.23 -13.86
N ASP A 952 -8.42 34.79 -13.90
CA ASP A 952 -9.64 34.17 -13.37
C ASP A 952 -10.40 33.50 -14.51
N LYS A 953 -10.39 32.17 -14.56
CA LYS A 953 -11.06 31.41 -15.61
C LYS A 953 -12.58 31.52 -15.59
N THR A 954 -13.17 32.01 -14.49
CA THR A 954 -14.61 32.27 -14.42
C THR A 954 -15.01 33.53 -15.18
N THR A 955 -14.08 34.48 -15.36
CA THR A 955 -14.34 35.73 -16.09
C THR A 955 -13.51 35.89 -17.36
N GLY A 956 -12.51 35.02 -17.57
CA GLY A 956 -11.62 35.05 -18.72
C GLY A 956 -10.67 36.25 -18.74
N LYS A 957 -10.44 36.90 -17.59
CA LYS A 957 -9.64 38.12 -17.45
C LYS A 957 -8.72 38.05 -16.24
N ASN A 958 -7.66 38.86 -16.27
CA ASN A 958 -6.80 39.09 -15.12
C ASN A 958 -7.54 39.92 -14.04
N LYS A 959 -7.57 39.45 -12.79
CA LYS A 959 -8.20 40.12 -11.64
C LYS A 959 -7.26 40.19 -10.45
N GLN A 960 -7.40 41.25 -9.64
CA GLN A 960 -6.67 41.35 -8.38
C GLN A 960 -7.08 40.19 -7.46
N ALA A 961 -6.09 39.41 -7.03
CA ALA A 961 -6.31 38.22 -6.22
C ALA A 961 -5.07 37.90 -5.37
N THR A 962 -5.31 37.04 -4.38
CA THR A 962 -4.30 36.56 -3.44
C THR A 962 -4.29 35.03 -3.47
N VAL A 963 -3.18 34.40 -3.86
CA VAL A 963 -3.02 32.93 -3.84
C VAL A 963 -1.74 32.55 -3.12
N ILE A 964 -1.73 31.38 -2.48
CA ILE A 964 -0.51 30.79 -1.93
C ILE A 964 -0.16 29.60 -2.81
N GLY A 965 1.08 29.55 -3.27
CA GLY A 965 1.56 28.50 -4.15
C GLY A 965 3.05 28.23 -3.94
N TRP A 966 3.59 27.42 -4.83
CA TRP A 966 4.96 26.93 -4.81
C TRP A 966 5.68 27.35 -6.09
N THR A 967 6.99 27.59 -6.02
CA THR A 967 7.87 27.69 -7.19
C THR A 967 7.84 26.38 -7.99
N TYR A 968 7.98 26.42 -9.33
CA TYR A 968 7.58 25.31 -10.24
C TYR A 968 8.68 24.63 -11.06
#